data_AF-A0A3M6V9V0-F1
#
_entry.id   AF-A0A3M6V9V0-F1
#
_cell.length_a   1.000
_cell.length_b   1.000
_cell.length_c   1.000
_cell.angle_alpha   90.00
_cell.angle_beta   90.00
_cell.angle_gamma   90.00
#
_symmetry.space_group_name_H-M   'P 1'
#
loop_
_entity.id
_entity.type
_entity.pdbx_description
1 polymer ?
#
loop_
_entity_poly.entity_id
_entity_poly.type
_entity_poly.pdbx_seq_one_letter_code
_entity_poly.pdbx_strand_id
1 'polypeptide(L)'
;MGRGCSLNEWTHFQKLSEEGHVSNSSYWYVLCRHCVTGFEQKQLLNAPVKLTGRRSAMRAHLKSCPMYAHQYKIEQIALEKKSTVQSIDDGVSAGEKRKRKTKRKSGEGRNKKHCMMEEWAHFNRLEDEGYIDRSNFYYATCKYCEKVYDEASEDQKSLLVPEKLVGRREKMRKHLSLCRHFKAELPSLERRWHQRSNIIPRGTTVAAGALAVTHMSSAESIVATTFNNGSSRLALDEWHYFTRLERKKGSAYYYARCNFCQQAYEKAPDSMKTSMKPAIIIGRKGNMQTHLAKCLHMPKEPSAIAKVYETGYSTKLGDGASAAPKLDTTVVPEPKRTKLDVDNESSLPSPDETSVHRALMRIIIEYHLPFEWVESDSVKHLFCALVPVTGATGLALLPSTTDLRTHILDKIHTATLFSELTKLQNRIPLELGTSAFFNNAVDTLSDASRGSWPVMLHCNFSVAQQLGSMQVLAINGVLTNGKAIVPLSFIRAQKSEAAVEAALAHNHGLEVARWLDEHIRLCVSTTKLALSAVVLPYNSITQRAVGILRSPKHWPQVVFLPDIESMLQFPLLKLLATPETFVVVSSLIEIWQLESVRTCMLERLSEMDSDAHASPFRDWESCATLMQVLLDHKSSKASTKRGAATAKRLVENAFNHSLLERVCNLLHAFMKVFCSCRTGLTLSEAMVQLSVLFTAAKGFSTVQLALEMVWEQMEQPLYVLAYVLNPRLRLRDINSTAITKLSTLSDLSVSYFMSIFGRKPNSLRGEVTAYLHESQRVFTTDFIAEFPVVDDYFCYLSDNYPSLSMLMKVLCSFSSSSIASRTIHSTLQNGPVSGMYTNDEQLKLDYLRDRWGIVPTASLEPKSRVAVRDSHSGAAILNADVVVDEWKKVLESKLHGQGVDLSLLVDKVNGVDDSDRTVDVTRHGDSDTTEEVNGLRLPLMELDNELTFPSVSVHTEFSTKVPLKELFKTGCS
;
A
#
# COMPACT_ATOMS: atom_id res chain seq x y z
N MET A 1 -23.14 -3.83 24.92
CA MET A 1 -23.68 -5.21 24.87
C MET A 1 -22.76 -6.14 25.67
N GLY A 2 -23.22 -7.33 26.08
CA GLY A 2 -22.38 -8.30 26.82
C GLY A 2 -21.26 -8.89 25.94
N ARG A 3 -20.00 -8.81 26.38
CA ARG A 3 -18.84 -9.27 25.60
C ARG A 3 -18.90 -10.80 25.41
N GLY A 4 -19.02 -11.25 24.15
CA GLY A 4 -18.79 -12.66 23.77
C GLY A 4 -20.00 -13.51 23.38
N CYS A 5 -21.23 -13.00 23.37
CA CYS A 5 -22.35 -13.66 22.68
C CYS A 5 -22.31 -13.37 21.17
N SER A 6 -22.86 -14.26 20.34
CA SER A 6 -23.12 -13.97 18.91
C SER A 6 -24.44 -13.19 18.74
N LEU A 7 -24.60 -12.46 17.64
CA LEU A 7 -25.81 -11.65 17.37
C LEU A 7 -27.09 -12.49 17.44
N ASN A 8 -27.06 -13.68 16.82
CA ASN A 8 -28.13 -14.68 16.79
C ASN A 8 -28.49 -15.27 18.17
N GLU A 9 -27.71 -15.00 19.23
CA GLU A 9 -28.06 -15.39 20.60
C GLU A 9 -28.82 -14.28 21.34
N TRP A 10 -28.72 -13.03 20.89
CA TRP A 10 -29.43 -11.88 21.48
C TRP A 10 -30.82 -11.65 20.87
N THR A 11 -31.07 -12.07 19.62
CA THR A 11 -32.38 -11.99 18.95
C THR A 11 -33.52 -12.60 19.78
N HIS A 12 -33.23 -13.63 20.57
CA HIS A 12 -34.20 -14.35 21.41
C HIS A 12 -34.38 -13.77 22.82
N PHE A 13 -33.69 -12.68 23.18
CA PHE A 13 -33.75 -12.09 24.53
C PHE A 13 -34.04 -10.59 24.50
N GLN A 14 -34.77 -10.13 25.51
CA GLN A 14 -35.03 -8.71 25.77
C GLN A 14 -34.21 -8.26 26.98
N LYS A 15 -33.55 -7.11 26.85
CA LYS A 15 -32.79 -6.47 27.94
C LYS A 15 -33.76 -5.74 28.87
N LEU A 16 -33.69 -6.02 30.16
CA LEU A 16 -34.31 -5.19 31.19
C LEU A 16 -33.37 -4.02 31.49
N SER A 17 -33.77 -2.80 31.13
CA SER A 17 -32.98 -1.59 31.39
C SER A 17 -33.23 -1.01 32.78
N GLU A 18 -34.48 -1.07 33.25
CA GLU A 18 -34.95 -0.49 34.52
C GLU A 18 -34.32 -1.19 35.74
N GLU A 19 -34.11 -2.50 35.67
CA GLU A 19 -33.46 -3.29 36.73
C GLU A 19 -31.92 -3.16 36.74
N GLY A 20 -31.37 -2.31 35.88
CA GLY A 20 -29.96 -1.95 35.87
C GLY A 20 -29.00 -3.13 35.62
N HIS A 21 -27.84 -3.04 36.27
CA HIS A 21 -26.76 -4.02 36.16
C HIS A 21 -26.86 -5.10 37.26
N VAL A 22 -26.52 -6.34 36.89
CA VAL A 22 -26.40 -7.46 37.84
C VAL A 22 -25.25 -7.16 38.79
N SER A 23 -25.56 -6.94 40.07
CA SER A 23 -24.65 -6.47 41.13
C SER A 23 -23.25 -7.11 41.05
N ASN A 24 -22.22 -6.27 41.19
CA ASN A 24 -20.80 -6.63 41.03
C ASN A 24 -20.44 -7.24 39.66
N SER A 25 -21.19 -6.93 38.58
CA SER A 25 -20.81 -7.33 37.22
C SER A 25 -21.36 -6.43 36.10
N SER A 26 -20.67 -6.40 34.96
CA SER A 26 -21.04 -5.61 33.77
C SER A 26 -22.14 -6.25 32.89
N TYR A 27 -22.89 -7.21 33.42
CA TYR A 27 -24.02 -7.85 32.73
C TYR A 27 -25.33 -7.16 33.12
N TRP A 28 -26.29 -7.17 32.21
CA TRP A 28 -27.67 -6.70 32.44
C TRP A 28 -28.58 -7.88 32.77
N TYR A 29 -29.73 -7.63 33.38
CA TYR A 29 -30.81 -8.62 33.41
C TYR A 29 -31.49 -8.73 32.05
N VAL A 30 -31.91 -9.95 31.69
CA VAL A 30 -32.58 -10.26 30.43
C VAL A 30 -33.73 -11.25 30.64
N LEU A 31 -34.76 -11.15 29.81
CA LEU A 31 -35.84 -12.13 29.67
C LEU A 31 -35.72 -12.84 28.32
N CYS A 32 -36.10 -14.12 28.27
CA CYS A 32 -36.26 -14.84 27.00
C CYS A 32 -37.58 -14.43 26.36
N ARG A 33 -37.54 -13.86 25.14
CA ARG A 33 -38.73 -13.39 24.41
C ARG A 33 -39.76 -14.50 24.24
N HIS A 34 -39.30 -15.71 23.90
CA HIS A 34 -40.14 -16.90 23.79
C HIS A 34 -40.93 -17.23 25.06
N CYS A 35 -40.34 -16.99 26.24
CA CYS A 35 -41.03 -17.20 27.51
C CYS A 35 -41.97 -16.05 27.87
N VAL A 36 -41.65 -14.81 27.48
CA VAL A 36 -42.54 -13.65 27.61
C VAL A 36 -43.81 -13.90 26.79
N THR A 37 -43.67 -14.16 25.48
CA THR A 37 -44.80 -14.46 24.59
C THR A 37 -45.57 -15.71 25.02
N GLY A 38 -44.89 -16.76 25.47
CA GLY A 38 -45.57 -17.96 26.00
C GLY A 38 -46.39 -17.70 27.27
N PHE A 39 -45.96 -16.77 28.14
CA PHE A 39 -46.70 -16.37 29.33
C PHE A 39 -47.87 -15.44 28.98
N GLU A 40 -47.66 -14.45 28.11
CA GLU A 40 -48.70 -13.56 27.58
C GLU A 40 -49.83 -14.33 26.88
N GLN A 41 -49.48 -15.35 26.09
CA GLN A 41 -50.43 -16.25 25.43
C GLN A 41 -51.01 -17.35 26.37
N LYS A 42 -50.72 -17.29 27.67
CA LYS A 42 -51.16 -18.25 28.72
C LYS A 42 -50.76 -19.72 28.47
N GLN A 43 -49.79 -19.96 27.59
CA GLN A 43 -49.21 -21.28 27.32
C GLN A 43 -48.17 -21.68 28.37
N LEU A 44 -47.64 -20.71 29.12
CA LEU A 44 -46.84 -20.92 30.33
C LEU A 44 -47.62 -20.44 31.56
N LEU A 45 -47.76 -21.32 32.56
CA LEU A 45 -48.40 -21.00 33.85
C LEU A 45 -47.51 -20.14 34.77
N ASN A 46 -46.19 -20.12 34.52
CA ASN A 46 -45.20 -19.45 35.35
C ASN A 46 -44.61 -18.24 34.62
N ALA A 47 -44.41 -17.15 35.34
CA ALA A 47 -43.85 -15.91 34.81
C ALA A 47 -42.42 -16.10 34.23
N PRO A 48 -41.99 -15.29 33.24
CA PRO A 48 -40.69 -15.44 32.60
C PRO A 48 -39.53 -15.25 33.59
N VAL A 49 -38.69 -16.28 33.72
CA VAL A 49 -37.55 -16.26 34.65
C VAL A 49 -36.53 -15.18 34.23
N LYS A 50 -36.18 -14.30 35.16
CA LYS A 50 -35.12 -13.30 35.02
C LYS A 50 -33.75 -13.98 34.95
N LEU A 51 -32.96 -13.65 33.92
CA LEU A 51 -31.65 -14.24 33.67
C LEU A 51 -30.57 -13.16 33.68
N THR A 52 -29.36 -13.50 34.09
CA THR A 52 -28.19 -12.65 33.80
C THR A 52 -27.85 -12.75 32.32
N GLY A 53 -27.53 -11.63 31.65
CA GLY A 53 -27.09 -11.56 30.25
C GLY A 53 -25.70 -12.17 29.96
N ARG A 54 -25.32 -13.21 30.71
CA ARG A 54 -24.11 -14.03 30.52
C ARG A 54 -24.42 -15.10 29.48
N ARG A 55 -23.54 -15.29 28.48
CA ARG A 55 -23.72 -16.26 27.39
C ARG A 55 -24.09 -17.66 27.86
N SER A 56 -23.49 -18.12 28.97
CA SER A 56 -23.76 -19.43 29.56
C SER A 56 -25.19 -19.57 30.09
N ALA A 57 -25.75 -18.53 30.73
CA ALA A 57 -27.13 -18.52 31.22
C ALA A 57 -28.13 -18.45 30.06
N MET A 58 -27.89 -17.59 29.06
CA MET A 58 -28.72 -17.48 27.86
C MET A 58 -28.75 -18.82 27.08
N ARG A 59 -27.59 -19.43 26.85
CA ARG A 59 -27.48 -20.76 26.19
C ARG A 59 -28.10 -21.89 27.00
N ALA A 60 -27.96 -21.89 28.33
CA ALA A 60 -28.60 -22.88 29.19
C ALA A 60 -30.13 -22.76 29.10
N HIS A 61 -30.65 -21.54 29.15
CA HIS A 61 -32.08 -21.28 29.05
C HIS A 61 -32.63 -21.67 27.67
N LEU A 62 -32.01 -21.31 26.54
CA LEU A 62 -32.50 -21.74 25.22
C LEU A 62 -32.56 -23.26 25.08
N LYS A 63 -31.61 -24.01 25.68
CA LYS A 63 -31.63 -25.48 25.70
C LYS A 63 -32.76 -26.09 26.55
N SER A 64 -33.34 -25.34 27.48
CA SER A 64 -34.45 -25.78 28.35
C SER A 64 -35.73 -24.97 28.17
N CYS A 65 -35.80 -24.09 27.18
CA CYS A 65 -36.94 -23.21 26.93
C CYS A 65 -38.02 -24.00 26.18
N PRO A 66 -39.20 -24.27 26.76
CA PRO A 66 -40.22 -25.10 26.13
C PRO A 66 -40.74 -24.48 24.83
N MET A 67 -40.92 -23.15 24.83
CA MET A 67 -41.41 -22.38 23.67
C MET A 67 -40.42 -22.41 22.51
N TYR A 68 -39.14 -22.11 22.75
CA TYR A 68 -38.10 -22.19 21.72
C TYR A 68 -37.91 -23.62 21.19
N ALA A 69 -37.95 -24.62 22.07
CA ALA A 69 -37.84 -26.03 21.67
C ALA A 69 -39.05 -26.55 20.86
N HIS A 70 -40.20 -25.86 20.93
CA HIS A 70 -41.35 -26.11 20.05
C HIS A 70 -41.18 -25.40 18.71
N GLN A 71 -40.89 -24.09 18.72
CA GLN A 71 -40.68 -23.29 17.50
C GLN A 71 -39.56 -23.88 16.62
N TYR A 72 -38.41 -24.22 17.21
CA TYR A 72 -37.27 -24.79 16.48
C TYR A 72 -37.59 -26.11 15.77
N LYS A 73 -38.53 -26.92 16.30
CA LYS A 73 -39.01 -28.13 15.62
C LYS A 73 -39.90 -27.81 14.42
N ILE A 74 -40.77 -26.80 14.53
CA ILE A 74 -41.60 -26.34 13.42
C ILE A 74 -40.70 -25.79 12.29
N GLU A 75 -39.68 -25.01 12.65
CA GLU A 75 -38.68 -24.50 11.71
C GLU A 75 -37.86 -25.62 11.04
N GLN A 76 -37.45 -26.66 11.78
CA GLN A 76 -36.81 -27.84 11.17
C GLN A 76 -37.74 -28.62 10.24
N ILE A 77 -39.01 -28.85 10.63
CA ILE A 77 -40.00 -29.53 9.76
C ILE A 77 -40.29 -28.70 8.49
N ALA A 78 -40.28 -27.37 8.58
CA ALA A 78 -40.42 -26.48 7.42
C ALA A 78 -39.19 -26.51 6.50
N LEU A 79 -37.98 -26.63 7.06
CA LEU A 79 -36.74 -26.83 6.30
C LEU A 79 -36.69 -28.20 5.61
N GLU A 80 -37.04 -29.28 6.32
CA GLU A 80 -37.14 -30.63 5.77
C GLU A 80 -38.14 -30.68 4.61
N LYS A 81 -39.33 -30.09 4.78
CA LYS A 81 -40.32 -29.95 3.69
C LYS A 81 -39.82 -29.14 2.50
N LYS A 82 -38.98 -28.12 2.69
CA LYS A 82 -38.35 -27.41 1.57
C LYS A 82 -37.33 -28.27 0.83
N SER A 83 -36.51 -29.06 1.53
CA SER A 83 -35.58 -29.99 0.87
C SER A 83 -36.27 -31.08 0.06
N THR A 84 -37.41 -31.62 0.52
CA THR A 84 -38.13 -32.70 -0.18
C THR A 84 -38.74 -32.31 -1.52
N VAL A 85 -38.95 -31.02 -1.80
CA VAL A 85 -39.44 -30.53 -3.11
C VAL A 85 -38.30 -30.38 -4.14
N GLN A 86 -37.05 -30.47 -3.70
CA GLN A 86 -35.87 -30.16 -4.52
C GLN A 86 -34.95 -31.37 -4.74
N SER A 87 -35.45 -32.59 -4.48
CA SER A 87 -34.71 -33.84 -4.65
C SER A 87 -35.60 -34.98 -5.19
N ILE A 88 -36.10 -34.80 -6.42
CA ILE A 88 -36.53 -35.92 -7.28
C ILE A 88 -35.62 -35.90 -8.51
N ASP A 89 -34.40 -36.40 -8.32
CA ASP A 89 -33.69 -37.23 -9.30
C ASP A 89 -32.50 -37.93 -8.58
N ASP A 90 -32.12 -39.10 -9.10
CA ASP A 90 -31.00 -39.98 -8.75
C ASP A 90 -30.73 -40.35 -7.26
N GLY A 91 -30.99 -41.62 -6.94
CA GLY A 91 -30.33 -42.35 -5.85
C GLY A 91 -29.07 -43.09 -6.35
N VAL A 92 -28.55 -44.15 -5.71
CA VAL A 92 -28.98 -44.96 -4.56
C VAL A 92 -27.72 -45.50 -3.84
N SER A 93 -27.86 -45.92 -2.58
CA SER A 93 -26.96 -46.83 -1.82
C SER A 93 -25.96 -46.17 -0.84
N ALA A 94 -25.65 -46.74 0.34
CA ALA A 94 -26.45 -47.36 1.41
C ALA A 94 -25.51 -47.76 2.58
N GLY A 95 -26.04 -47.85 3.81
CA GLY A 95 -25.33 -48.38 4.99
C GLY A 95 -24.60 -47.31 5.83
N GLU A 96 -24.49 -47.43 7.16
CA GLU A 96 -25.16 -48.38 8.06
C GLU A 96 -25.48 -47.70 9.41
N LYS A 97 -26.54 -48.16 10.11
CA LYS A 97 -27.02 -47.60 11.39
C LYS A 97 -26.70 -48.57 12.53
N ARG A 98 -26.11 -48.10 13.64
CA ARG A 98 -26.17 -48.85 14.93
C ARG A 98 -26.60 -47.99 16.11
N LYS A 99 -27.41 -48.60 16.99
CA LYS A 99 -28.14 -47.94 18.09
C LYS A 99 -27.50 -48.19 19.46
N ARG A 100 -27.56 -47.15 20.30
CA ARG A 100 -27.74 -47.15 21.78
C ARG A 100 -27.37 -48.43 22.57
N LYS A 101 -26.59 -48.23 23.65
CA LYS A 101 -27.04 -48.72 24.97
C LYS A 101 -26.57 -47.80 26.11
N THR A 102 -27.42 -47.66 27.13
CA THR A 102 -27.21 -46.82 28.32
C THR A 102 -26.92 -47.68 29.55
N LYS A 103 -26.12 -47.16 30.48
CA LYS A 103 -26.19 -47.56 31.90
C LYS A 103 -25.80 -46.38 32.80
N ARG A 104 -26.61 -46.12 33.83
CA ARG A 104 -26.36 -45.11 34.87
C ARG A 104 -25.42 -45.64 35.94
N LYS A 105 -24.62 -44.77 36.55
CA LYS A 105 -24.46 -44.67 38.02
C LYS A 105 -24.29 -43.19 38.39
N SER A 106 -24.58 -42.86 39.65
CA SER A 106 -24.59 -41.48 40.18
C SER A 106 -23.23 -41.11 40.79
N GLY A 107 -22.94 -39.81 40.91
CA GLY A 107 -21.72 -39.31 41.54
C GLY A 107 -21.39 -37.86 41.20
N GLU A 108 -21.67 -36.97 42.15
CA GLU A 108 -20.96 -35.73 42.50
C GLU A 108 -20.18 -34.90 41.45
N GLY A 109 -20.50 -33.60 41.42
CA GLY A 109 -19.52 -32.60 41.86
C GLY A 109 -18.40 -32.15 40.91
N ARG A 110 -18.42 -30.83 40.61
CA ARG A 110 -17.26 -29.99 40.22
C ARG A 110 -16.55 -30.34 38.90
N ASN A 111 -16.75 -29.49 37.89
CA ASN A 111 -15.68 -29.15 36.94
C ASN A 111 -15.79 -27.71 36.39
N LYS A 112 -15.72 -26.73 37.31
CA LYS A 112 -15.37 -25.33 36.96
C LYS A 112 -13.90 -25.28 36.50
N LYS A 113 -13.59 -25.74 35.28
CA LYS A 113 -12.26 -25.58 34.69
C LYS A 113 -12.06 -24.18 34.13
N HIS A 114 -12.00 -23.19 35.03
CA HIS A 114 -11.06 -22.09 34.81
C HIS A 114 -9.63 -22.65 34.87
N CYS A 115 -8.68 -21.93 34.29
CA CYS A 115 -7.27 -22.34 34.29
C CYS A 115 -6.64 -22.19 35.69
N MET A 116 -6.91 -23.15 36.58
CA MET A 116 -6.09 -23.37 37.77
C MET A 116 -4.68 -23.71 37.29
N MET A 117 -3.75 -22.80 37.50
CA MET A 117 -2.33 -23.01 37.24
C MET A 117 -1.82 -24.00 38.29
N GLU A 118 -0.94 -24.95 37.91
CA GLU A 118 -0.52 -26.05 38.79
C GLU A 118 0.17 -25.52 40.05
N GLU A 119 0.82 -24.37 39.93
CA GLU A 119 1.44 -23.62 41.01
C GLU A 119 0.48 -23.34 42.19
N TRP A 120 -0.84 -23.17 41.98
CA TRP A 120 -1.81 -22.95 43.07
C TRP A 120 -2.03 -24.18 43.98
N ALA A 121 -1.58 -25.38 43.59
CA ALA A 121 -1.61 -26.53 44.49
C ALA A 121 -0.77 -26.30 45.77
N HIS A 122 0.30 -25.51 45.65
CA HIS A 122 1.35 -25.33 46.65
C HIS A 122 1.16 -24.12 47.58
N PHE A 123 0.12 -23.31 47.36
CA PHE A 123 -0.16 -22.11 48.15
C PHE A 123 -1.55 -22.17 48.78
N ASN A 124 -1.71 -21.54 49.94
CA ASN A 124 -2.99 -21.13 50.48
C ASN A 124 -3.35 -19.75 49.92
N ARG A 125 -4.64 -19.48 49.74
CA ARG A 125 -5.16 -18.21 49.21
C ARG A 125 -5.81 -17.46 50.36
N LEU A 126 -5.33 -16.27 50.67
CA LEU A 126 -5.89 -15.43 51.73
C LEU A 126 -7.12 -14.71 51.14
N GLU A 127 -8.27 -15.39 51.17
CA GLU A 127 -9.53 -14.84 50.62
C GLU A 127 -10.11 -13.73 51.51
N ASP A 128 -9.85 -13.80 52.82
CA ASP A 128 -10.34 -12.85 53.84
C ASP A 128 -9.66 -11.47 53.77
N GLU A 129 -8.45 -11.40 53.19
CA GLU A 129 -7.75 -10.13 52.90
C GLU A 129 -8.25 -9.45 51.62
N GLY A 130 -9.15 -10.09 50.86
CA GLY A 130 -9.77 -9.55 49.67
C GLY A 130 -8.85 -9.46 48.44
N TYR A 131 -9.19 -8.56 47.52
CA TYR A 131 -8.39 -8.28 46.32
C TYR A 131 -7.32 -7.22 46.61
N ILE A 132 -6.15 -7.39 46.01
CA ILE A 132 -5.05 -6.44 46.09
C ILE A 132 -5.36 -5.23 45.20
N ASP A 133 -5.76 -4.13 45.82
CA ASP A 133 -6.16 -2.87 45.19
C ASP A 133 -7.21 -3.07 44.08
N ARG A 134 -7.11 -2.29 43.00
CA ARG A 134 -7.93 -2.43 41.77
C ARG A 134 -7.50 -3.61 40.89
N SER A 135 -6.84 -4.65 41.43
CA SER A 135 -6.29 -5.75 40.65
C SER A 135 -6.98 -7.10 40.95
N ASN A 136 -7.07 -7.97 39.94
CA ASN A 136 -7.75 -9.27 40.05
C ASN A 136 -6.90 -10.36 40.77
N PHE A 137 -6.02 -9.97 41.70
CA PHE A 137 -5.11 -10.87 42.41
C PHE A 137 -5.37 -10.86 43.93
N TYR A 138 -5.11 -11.99 44.56
CA TYR A 138 -5.20 -12.20 46.01
C TYR A 138 -3.80 -12.33 46.62
N TYR A 139 -3.67 -12.13 47.92
CA TYR A 139 -2.50 -12.61 48.65
C TYR A 139 -2.54 -14.14 48.80
N ALA A 140 -1.35 -14.73 48.90
CA ALA A 140 -1.15 -16.16 49.04
C ALA A 140 0.08 -16.44 49.92
N THR A 141 0.04 -17.55 50.65
CA THR A 141 1.12 -18.06 51.51
C THR A 141 1.58 -19.42 51.02
N CYS A 142 2.87 -19.71 51.11
CA CYS A 142 3.43 -20.99 50.68
C CYS A 142 3.16 -22.07 51.74
N LYS A 143 2.40 -23.11 51.39
CA LYS A 143 2.01 -24.20 52.31
C LYS A 143 3.20 -24.88 52.99
N TYR A 144 4.36 -24.89 52.34
CA TYR A 144 5.58 -25.50 52.87
C TYR A 144 6.31 -24.61 53.88
N CYS A 145 6.20 -23.29 53.76
CA CYS A 145 6.70 -22.36 54.77
C CYS A 145 5.73 -22.27 55.95
N GLU A 146 4.42 -22.21 55.66
CA GLU A 146 3.32 -22.20 56.62
C GLU A 146 3.38 -23.43 57.54
N LYS A 147 3.46 -24.63 56.96
CA LYS A 147 3.63 -25.86 57.73
C LYS A 147 4.90 -25.88 58.60
N VAL A 148 6.01 -25.32 58.14
CA VAL A 148 7.28 -25.29 58.91
C VAL A 148 7.25 -24.26 60.04
N TYR A 149 6.47 -23.19 59.89
CA TYR A 149 6.16 -22.25 60.97
C TYR A 149 5.24 -22.91 62.03
N ASP A 150 4.24 -23.67 61.60
CA ASP A 150 3.32 -24.38 62.49
C ASP A 150 4.03 -25.49 63.31
N GLU A 151 4.98 -26.21 62.69
CA GLU A 151 5.75 -27.31 63.32
C GLU A 151 6.98 -26.84 64.13
N ALA A 152 7.28 -25.53 64.19
CA ALA A 152 8.41 -24.99 64.95
C ALA A 152 8.12 -24.83 66.46
N SER A 153 9.16 -24.83 67.30
CA SER A 153 9.04 -24.41 68.70
C SER A 153 8.80 -22.90 68.81
N GLU A 154 8.15 -22.44 69.89
CA GLU A 154 7.81 -21.02 70.09
C GLU A 154 9.00 -20.07 69.90
N ASP A 155 10.19 -20.45 70.42
CA ASP A 155 11.43 -19.68 70.30
C ASP A 155 11.90 -19.48 68.84
N GLN A 156 11.47 -20.35 67.91
CA GLN A 156 11.88 -20.34 66.51
C GLN A 156 10.81 -19.78 65.55
N LYS A 157 9.53 -19.72 65.97
CA LYS A 157 8.44 -19.20 65.12
C LYS A 157 8.68 -17.78 64.63
N SER A 158 9.21 -16.92 65.49
CA SER A 158 9.57 -15.52 65.18
C SER A 158 10.52 -15.36 63.99
N LEU A 159 11.34 -16.38 63.67
CA LEU A 159 12.30 -16.40 62.57
C LEU A 159 11.78 -17.09 61.29
N LEU A 160 10.62 -17.75 61.36
CA LEU A 160 10.08 -18.63 60.30
C LEU A 160 8.77 -18.13 59.68
N VAL A 161 8.34 -16.91 59.99
CA VAL A 161 7.07 -16.30 59.54
C VAL A 161 6.90 -16.41 58.01
N PRO A 162 5.82 -17.03 57.50
CA PRO A 162 5.62 -17.23 56.06
C PRO A 162 5.46 -15.92 55.27
N GLU A 163 6.19 -15.79 54.16
CA GLU A 163 6.09 -14.64 53.24
C GLU A 163 4.67 -14.57 52.61
N LYS A 164 3.91 -13.51 52.92
CA LYS A 164 2.68 -13.16 52.19
C LYS A 164 3.05 -12.57 50.84
N LEU A 165 2.61 -13.22 49.75
CA LEU A 165 2.99 -12.84 48.39
C LEU A 165 1.81 -12.75 47.43
N VAL A 166 1.95 -11.90 46.41
CA VAL A 166 0.91 -11.67 45.40
C VAL A 166 0.72 -12.93 44.55
N GLY A 167 -0.52 -13.42 44.44
CA GLY A 167 -0.93 -14.61 43.68
C GLY A 167 -0.84 -14.51 42.16
N ARG A 168 0.29 -14.00 41.64
CA ARG A 168 0.69 -14.02 40.23
C ARG A 168 1.61 -15.23 39.98
N ARG A 169 1.48 -15.87 38.81
CA ARG A 169 2.21 -17.09 38.47
C ARG A 169 3.72 -16.93 38.63
N GLU A 170 4.24 -15.78 38.24
CA GLU A 170 5.66 -15.46 38.19
C GLU A 170 6.23 -15.34 39.61
N LYS A 171 5.51 -14.68 40.53
CA LYS A 171 5.93 -14.59 41.94
C LYS A 171 5.81 -15.93 42.65
N MET A 172 4.69 -16.64 42.48
CA MET A 172 4.49 -17.97 43.08
C MET A 172 5.54 -18.97 42.61
N ARG A 173 5.80 -19.05 41.30
CA ARG A 173 6.83 -19.92 40.71
C ARG A 173 8.23 -19.51 41.16
N LYS A 174 8.55 -18.21 41.24
CA LYS A 174 9.82 -17.72 41.79
C LYS A 174 10.01 -18.11 43.25
N HIS A 175 8.98 -17.98 44.09
CA HIS A 175 9.04 -18.41 45.48
C HIS A 175 9.26 -19.93 45.58
N LEU A 176 8.54 -20.76 44.82
CA LEU A 176 8.78 -22.21 44.81
C LEU A 176 10.21 -22.57 44.37
N SER A 177 10.79 -21.87 43.40
CA SER A 177 12.19 -22.09 42.98
C SER A 177 13.26 -21.64 44.00
N LEU A 178 12.87 -20.94 45.07
CA LEU A 178 13.76 -20.43 46.13
C LEU A 178 13.39 -20.97 47.52
N CYS A 179 12.23 -21.63 47.66
CA CYS A 179 11.72 -22.15 48.92
C CYS A 179 12.51 -23.40 49.34
N ARG A 180 13.31 -23.28 50.41
CA ARG A 180 14.12 -24.38 50.98
C ARG A 180 13.31 -25.61 51.40
N HIS A 181 11.99 -25.45 51.57
CA HIS A 181 11.07 -26.49 52.03
C HIS A 181 10.29 -27.14 50.87
N PHE A 182 10.44 -26.65 49.63
CA PHE A 182 9.86 -27.25 48.43
C PHE A 182 10.86 -28.22 47.77
N LYS A 183 10.47 -29.49 47.61
CA LYS A 183 11.35 -30.58 47.14
C LYS A 183 10.88 -31.25 45.83
N ALA A 184 10.04 -30.58 45.04
CA ALA A 184 9.53 -31.09 43.77
C ALA A 184 10.02 -30.28 42.57
N GLU A 185 10.15 -30.92 41.40
CA GLU A 185 10.53 -30.22 40.17
C GLU A 185 9.38 -29.35 39.63
N LEU A 186 9.70 -28.12 39.23
CA LEU A 186 8.74 -27.23 38.56
C LEU A 186 8.61 -27.61 37.07
N PRO A 187 7.39 -27.84 36.54
CA PRO A 187 7.20 -28.16 35.12
C PRO A 187 7.80 -27.10 34.20
N SER A 188 8.60 -27.51 33.20
CA SER A 188 9.22 -26.60 32.23
C SER A 188 8.18 -25.75 31.51
N LEU A 189 8.56 -24.51 31.17
CA LEU A 189 7.59 -23.46 30.81
C LEU A 189 6.86 -23.75 29.49
N GLU A 190 7.46 -24.56 28.60
CA GLU A 190 6.95 -24.95 27.29
C GLU A 190 5.96 -26.12 27.33
N ARG A 191 5.97 -26.95 28.39
CA ARG A 191 5.43 -28.32 28.39
C ARG A 191 3.90 -28.48 28.36
N ARG A 192 3.12 -27.43 28.06
CA ARG A 192 1.64 -27.48 28.15
C ARG A 192 0.87 -27.13 26.85
N TRP A 193 1.52 -27.15 25.68
CA TRP A 193 0.82 -27.04 24.39
C TRP A 193 0.68 -28.38 23.63
N HIS A 194 1.34 -29.45 24.08
CA HIS A 194 1.26 -30.75 23.39
C HIS A 194 0.75 -31.89 24.28
N GLN A 195 -0.35 -32.47 23.80
CA GLN A 195 -0.77 -33.87 23.90
C GLN A 195 -1.36 -34.42 25.22
N ARG A 196 -2.43 -35.22 25.06
CA ARG A 196 -2.92 -36.18 26.05
C ARG A 196 -3.57 -37.40 25.37
N SER A 197 -2.74 -38.27 24.78
CA SER A 197 -2.97 -39.72 24.57
C SER A 197 -1.86 -40.30 23.66
N ASN A 198 -1.29 -41.50 23.89
CA ASN A 198 -1.12 -42.24 25.16
C ASN A 198 -0.05 -43.36 24.99
N ILE A 199 0.51 -43.90 26.11
CA ILE A 199 1.24 -45.21 26.24
C ILE A 199 2.74 -45.31 25.80
N ILE A 200 3.68 -45.08 26.76
CA ILE A 200 4.64 -46.05 27.41
C ILE A 200 5.47 -47.05 26.53
N PRO A 201 6.77 -47.44 26.80
CA PRO A 201 7.77 -47.10 27.87
C PRO A 201 9.28 -46.82 27.47
N ARG A 202 10.07 -46.25 28.42
CA ARG A 202 11.56 -46.38 28.72
C ARG A 202 12.65 -46.23 27.60
N GLY A 203 13.86 -45.67 27.85
CA GLY A 203 14.48 -45.09 29.08
C GLY A 203 15.97 -44.64 28.94
N THR A 204 16.65 -44.37 30.08
CA THR A 204 18.13 -44.21 30.36
C THR A 204 18.95 -42.93 29.97
N THR A 205 19.06 -41.99 30.93
CA THR A 205 20.30 -41.45 31.61
C THR A 205 21.45 -40.64 30.93
N VAL A 206 22.20 -39.90 31.80
CA VAL A 206 23.50 -39.14 31.62
C VAL A 206 23.33 -37.70 31.07
N ALA A 207 23.65 -36.55 31.72
CA ALA A 207 24.70 -36.06 32.68
C ALA A 207 25.99 -35.53 31.97
N ALA A 208 26.71 -34.46 32.38
CA ALA A 208 26.50 -33.35 33.33
C ALA A 208 27.55 -32.20 33.08
N GLY A 209 27.47 -31.06 33.82
CA GLY A 209 28.51 -30.01 33.91
C GLY A 209 28.29 -28.77 32.99
N ALA A 210 28.36 -27.48 33.37
CA ALA A 210 28.59 -26.66 34.59
C ALA A 210 29.86 -25.77 34.59
N LEU A 211 29.80 -24.66 35.35
CA LEU A 211 30.77 -23.54 35.52
C LEU A 211 30.86 -22.55 34.33
N ALA A 212 30.64 -21.22 34.40
CA ALA A 212 30.47 -20.16 35.44
C ALA A 212 31.69 -19.23 35.70
N VAL A 213 31.46 -18.08 36.38
CA VAL A 213 32.38 -16.94 36.71
C VAL A 213 32.58 -15.98 35.51
N THR A 214 32.18 -14.68 35.44
CA THR A 214 32.24 -13.47 36.33
C THR A 214 33.63 -12.78 36.40
N HIS A 215 33.83 -11.47 36.65
CA HIS A 215 32.98 -10.29 36.93
C HIS A 215 33.77 -8.99 36.60
N MET A 216 33.11 -7.87 36.23
CA MET A 216 33.61 -6.46 36.36
C MET A 216 34.89 -6.12 35.53
N SER A 217 35.38 -4.88 35.36
CA SER A 217 34.86 -3.48 35.37
C SER A 217 35.85 -2.66 34.46
N SER A 218 35.96 -1.33 34.36
CA SER A 218 35.42 -0.15 35.07
C SER A 218 35.05 0.96 34.06
N ALA A 219 35.50 2.20 34.24
CA ALA A 219 35.28 3.37 33.38
C ALA A 219 36.48 4.32 33.43
N GLU A 220 36.63 5.21 32.45
CA GLU A 220 36.78 6.66 32.69
C GLU A 220 36.57 7.49 31.42
N SER A 221 36.63 8.82 31.55
CA SER A 221 36.10 9.80 30.57
C SER A 221 37.08 10.94 30.32
N ILE A 222 37.28 11.34 29.05
CA ILE A 222 37.98 12.56 28.66
C ILE A 222 37.13 13.34 27.62
N VAL A 223 37.06 14.66 27.78
CA VAL A 223 36.25 15.58 26.95
C VAL A 223 37.15 16.57 26.22
N ALA A 224 37.14 16.55 24.88
CA ALA A 224 37.62 17.58 23.95
C ALA A 224 37.47 17.05 22.50
N THR A 225 37.29 17.84 21.43
CA THR A 225 36.82 19.23 21.25
C THR A 225 36.17 19.33 19.86
N THR A 226 35.49 20.42 19.56
CA THR A 226 34.89 20.68 18.24
C THR A 226 35.92 20.88 17.14
N PHE A 227 35.74 20.19 16.01
CA PHE A 227 36.19 20.66 14.70
C PHE A 227 35.07 20.47 13.68
N ASN A 228 34.78 21.54 12.94
CA ASN A 228 33.75 21.57 11.91
C ASN A 228 34.44 21.58 10.55
N ASN A 229 34.09 20.65 9.66
CA ASN A 229 34.49 20.69 8.26
C ASN A 229 33.52 19.85 7.43
N GLY A 230 32.90 20.47 6.43
CA GLY A 230 31.92 19.82 5.56
C GLY A 230 32.58 19.02 4.44
N SER A 231 32.04 17.83 4.15
CA SER A 231 32.25 17.16 2.87
C SER A 231 31.00 16.36 2.51
N SER A 232 30.40 16.68 1.37
CA SER A 232 29.27 15.95 0.81
C SER A 232 29.75 14.59 0.29
N ARG A 233 29.42 13.51 1.00
CA ARG A 233 29.56 12.14 0.49
C ARG A 233 28.24 11.39 0.62
N LEU A 234 27.66 11.15 -0.56
CA LEU A 234 26.69 10.11 -0.95
C LEU A 234 25.90 9.44 0.18
N ALA A 235 24.57 9.59 0.14
CA ALA A 235 23.62 8.90 1.02
C ALA A 235 23.48 7.40 0.66
N LEU A 236 24.59 6.66 0.74
CA LEU A 236 24.59 5.21 0.77
C LEU A 236 24.03 4.72 2.11
N ASP A 237 23.32 3.59 2.11
CA ASP A 237 22.87 2.94 3.34
C ASP A 237 24.07 2.34 4.08
N GLU A 238 24.44 2.93 5.22
CA GLU A 238 25.66 2.57 5.93
C GLU A 238 25.65 1.13 6.48
N TRP A 239 24.49 0.45 6.56
CA TRP A 239 24.43 -0.97 6.94
C TRP A 239 25.23 -1.88 6.00
N HIS A 240 25.51 -1.45 4.76
CA HIS A 240 26.42 -2.15 3.85
C HIS A 240 27.87 -2.28 4.37
N TYR A 241 28.22 -1.66 5.51
CA TYR A 241 29.54 -1.78 6.14
C TYR A 241 29.51 -2.35 7.57
N PHE A 242 28.33 -2.72 8.10
CA PHE A 242 28.16 -3.14 9.49
C PHE A 242 27.29 -4.40 9.65
N THR A 243 27.79 -5.36 10.42
CA THR A 243 27.01 -6.50 10.90
C THR A 243 26.06 -6.03 12.01
N ARG A 244 24.75 -6.25 11.81
CA ARG A 244 23.67 -5.99 12.77
C ARG A 244 23.74 -7.03 13.91
N LEU A 245 23.96 -6.55 15.13
CA LEU A 245 24.02 -7.36 16.36
C LEU A 245 22.71 -7.27 17.16
N GLU A 246 22.72 -7.74 18.42
CA GLU A 246 21.54 -7.69 19.29
C GLU A 246 20.94 -6.28 19.42
N ARG A 247 19.64 -6.21 19.64
CA ARG A 247 18.92 -4.94 19.76
C ARG A 247 19.15 -4.29 21.13
N LYS A 248 19.48 -3.00 21.17
CA LYS A 248 19.61 -2.26 22.45
C LYS A 248 18.24 -2.19 23.14
N LYS A 249 18.13 -2.82 24.32
CA LYS A 249 16.90 -2.83 25.14
C LYS A 249 16.39 -1.41 25.38
N GLY A 250 15.11 -1.18 25.07
CA GLY A 250 14.47 0.15 25.20
C GLY A 250 14.75 1.15 24.07
N SER A 251 15.35 0.75 22.95
CA SER A 251 15.71 1.62 21.83
C SER A 251 15.24 1.08 20.47
N ALA A 252 15.17 1.95 19.45
CA ALA A 252 15.02 1.57 18.05
C ALA A 252 16.32 0.96 17.49
N TYR A 253 17.47 1.45 17.93
CA TYR A 253 18.77 1.14 17.35
C TYR A 253 19.29 -0.24 17.80
N TYR A 254 19.87 -0.97 16.84
CA TYR A 254 20.58 -2.22 17.06
C TYR A 254 22.02 -1.90 17.44
N TYR A 255 22.72 -2.83 18.10
CA TYR A 255 24.18 -2.74 18.10
C TYR A 255 24.71 -3.11 16.71
N ALA A 256 25.85 -2.54 16.35
CA ALA A 256 26.47 -2.69 15.04
C ALA A 256 27.98 -2.92 15.21
N ARG A 257 28.57 -3.75 14.35
CA ARG A 257 30.01 -4.00 14.31
C ARG A 257 30.53 -3.79 12.89
N CYS A 258 31.57 -2.99 12.72
CA CYS A 258 32.16 -2.71 11.41
C CYS A 258 32.78 -3.98 10.81
N ASN A 259 32.43 -4.29 9.56
CA ASN A 259 32.87 -5.51 8.89
C ASN A 259 34.39 -5.49 8.63
N PHE A 260 34.96 -4.32 8.31
CA PHE A 260 36.42 -4.16 8.16
C PHE A 260 37.17 -4.41 9.48
N CYS A 261 36.65 -3.92 10.61
CA CYS A 261 37.24 -4.18 11.93
C CYS A 261 37.13 -5.66 12.32
N GLN A 262 36.03 -6.34 11.97
CA GLN A 262 35.87 -7.78 12.20
C GLN A 262 36.89 -8.59 11.39
N GLN A 263 37.05 -8.30 10.10
CA GLN A 263 38.03 -8.98 9.23
C GLN A 263 39.48 -8.74 9.66
N ALA A 264 39.80 -7.53 10.16
CA ALA A 264 41.13 -7.22 10.69
C ALA A 264 41.43 -8.05 11.96
N TYR A 265 40.46 -8.16 12.87
CA TYR A 265 40.55 -8.99 14.08
C TYR A 265 40.69 -10.48 13.77
N GLU A 266 39.96 -10.99 12.77
CA GLU A 266 40.03 -12.40 12.34
C GLU A 266 41.38 -12.76 11.71
N LYS A 267 42.01 -11.80 11.01
CA LYS A 267 43.32 -11.97 10.36
C LYS A 267 44.52 -11.62 11.25
N ALA A 268 44.30 -11.08 12.45
CA ALA A 268 45.38 -10.74 13.37
C ALA A 268 46.02 -11.99 14.01
N PRO A 269 47.34 -12.00 14.29
CA PRO A 269 47.95 -13.05 15.11
C PRO A 269 47.42 -12.99 16.55
N ASP A 270 47.40 -14.12 17.26
CA ASP A 270 46.75 -14.24 18.58
C ASP A 270 47.30 -13.26 19.64
N SER A 271 48.56 -12.86 19.54
CA SER A 271 49.19 -11.83 20.38
C SER A 271 48.62 -10.41 20.19
N MET A 272 47.90 -10.15 19.09
CA MET A 272 47.28 -8.85 18.77
C MET A 272 45.75 -8.89 18.76
N LYS A 273 45.10 -10.07 18.84
CA LYS A 273 43.62 -10.16 18.85
C LYS A 273 42.99 -9.40 20.01
N THR A 274 43.60 -9.37 21.18
CA THR A 274 43.11 -8.62 22.35
C THR A 274 43.08 -7.11 22.15
N SER A 275 44.03 -6.53 21.41
CA SER A 275 44.06 -5.09 21.10
C SER A 275 43.25 -4.72 19.86
N MET A 276 43.12 -5.61 18.89
CA MET A 276 42.34 -5.39 17.66
C MET A 276 40.85 -5.75 17.78
N LYS A 277 40.33 -6.02 18.98
CA LYS A 277 38.94 -6.45 19.18
C LYS A 277 37.94 -5.41 18.62
N PRO A 278 37.04 -5.78 17.70
CA PRO A 278 36.24 -4.82 16.94
C PRO A 278 35.18 -4.15 17.83
N ALA A 279 35.22 -2.82 17.87
CA ALA A 279 34.31 -2.02 18.67
C ALA A 279 32.83 -2.25 18.26
N ILE A 280 31.99 -2.50 19.27
CA ILE A 280 30.54 -2.58 19.11
C ILE A 280 29.97 -1.17 19.33
N ILE A 281 29.38 -0.59 18.29
CA ILE A 281 28.75 0.74 18.33
C ILE A 281 27.22 0.61 18.34
N ILE A 282 26.51 1.69 18.64
CA ILE A 282 25.07 1.77 18.44
C ILE A 282 24.83 2.13 16.97
N GLY A 283 24.11 1.28 16.23
CA GLY A 283 23.76 1.41 14.81
C GLY A 283 22.75 2.53 14.53
N ARG A 284 23.18 3.77 14.77
CA ARG A 284 22.51 5.02 14.40
C ARG A 284 23.36 5.68 13.32
N LYS A 285 22.76 6.22 12.26
CA LYS A 285 23.46 6.71 11.04
C LYS A 285 24.73 7.51 11.36
N GLY A 286 24.62 8.59 12.14
CA GLY A 286 25.77 9.42 12.53
C GLY A 286 26.87 8.69 13.31
N ASN A 287 26.56 7.66 14.11
CA ASN A 287 27.56 6.84 14.80
C ASN A 287 28.31 5.92 13.82
N MET A 288 27.58 5.33 12.87
CA MET A 288 28.14 4.45 11.83
C MET A 288 29.05 5.25 10.89
N GLN A 289 28.59 6.42 10.43
CA GLN A 289 29.39 7.39 9.70
C GLN A 289 30.65 7.84 10.48
N THR A 290 30.49 8.22 11.76
CA THR A 290 31.62 8.63 12.62
C THR A 290 32.63 7.49 12.82
N HIS A 291 32.17 6.24 12.89
CA HIS A 291 33.06 5.09 12.98
C HIS A 291 33.79 4.84 11.66
N LEU A 292 33.11 4.85 10.51
CA LEU A 292 33.75 4.70 9.20
C LEU A 292 34.80 5.79 8.93
N ALA A 293 34.47 7.05 9.20
CA ALA A 293 35.38 8.18 9.07
C ALA A 293 36.62 8.11 10.00
N LYS A 294 36.60 7.25 11.02
CA LYS A 294 37.70 7.00 11.96
C LYS A 294 38.22 5.55 11.91
N CYS A 295 37.79 4.76 10.94
CA CYS A 295 38.09 3.33 10.88
C CYS A 295 39.46 3.10 10.23
N LEU A 296 40.46 2.73 11.03
CA LEU A 296 41.82 2.42 10.57
C LEU A 296 41.89 1.25 9.58
N HIS A 297 40.83 0.44 9.48
CA HIS A 297 40.74 -0.74 8.61
C HIS A 297 39.85 -0.51 7.37
N MET A 298 39.21 0.65 7.22
CA MET A 298 38.42 0.97 6.03
C MET A 298 39.35 1.26 4.85
N PRO A 299 39.17 0.61 3.68
CA PRO A 299 39.95 0.93 2.48
C PRO A 299 39.74 2.39 2.07
N LYS A 300 40.83 3.12 1.78
CA LYS A 300 40.78 4.53 1.38
C LYS A 300 40.35 4.73 -0.08
N GLU A 301 40.47 3.70 -0.90
CA GLU A 301 40.07 3.69 -2.31
C GLU A 301 38.68 3.04 -2.50
N PRO A 302 37.76 3.66 -3.27
CA PRO A 302 36.45 3.05 -3.55
C PRO A 302 36.54 1.67 -4.22
N SER A 303 37.51 1.48 -5.11
CA SER A 303 37.73 0.27 -5.90
C SER A 303 38.01 -0.97 -5.05
N ALA A 304 38.68 -0.79 -3.91
CA ALA A 304 38.99 -1.87 -2.97
C ALA A 304 37.77 -2.31 -2.14
N ILE A 305 36.77 -1.43 -1.96
CA ILE A 305 35.58 -1.70 -1.15
C ILE A 305 34.66 -2.72 -1.85
N ALA A 306 34.59 -2.70 -3.18
CA ALA A 306 33.78 -3.64 -3.96
C ALA A 306 34.30 -5.09 -3.87
N LYS A 307 35.60 -5.29 -4.10
CA LYS A 307 36.23 -6.63 -4.17
C LYS A 307 36.11 -7.47 -2.89
N VAL A 308 35.93 -6.84 -1.73
CA VAL A 308 35.75 -7.52 -0.44
C VAL A 308 34.39 -8.21 -0.33
N TYR A 309 33.37 -7.80 -1.10
CA TYR A 309 32.04 -8.38 -1.03
C TYR A 309 31.80 -9.58 -1.96
N GLU A 310 32.47 -9.62 -3.11
CA GLU A 310 32.36 -10.76 -4.05
C GLU A 310 32.93 -12.06 -3.46
N THR A 311 33.96 -11.97 -2.62
CA THR A 311 34.60 -13.14 -2.00
C THR A 311 33.76 -13.80 -0.88
N GLY A 312 32.68 -13.15 -0.41
CA GLY A 312 31.94 -13.58 0.78
C GLY A 312 30.84 -14.62 0.55
N TYR A 313 30.43 -14.88 -0.69
CA TYR A 313 29.20 -15.64 -1.00
C TYR A 313 29.40 -17.07 -1.53
N SER A 314 30.65 -17.52 -1.76
CA SER A 314 30.94 -18.84 -2.33
C SER A 314 31.39 -19.87 -1.29
N THR A 315 30.49 -20.25 -0.37
CA THR A 315 30.76 -21.30 0.62
C THR A 315 30.48 -22.69 0.04
N LYS A 316 31.53 -23.52 0.01
CA LYS A 316 31.58 -24.86 -0.62
C LYS A 316 30.43 -25.79 -0.19
N LEU A 317 29.94 -26.61 -1.13
CA LEU A 317 29.09 -27.76 -0.86
C LEU A 317 29.79 -29.05 -1.36
N GLY A 318 29.81 -30.09 -0.51
CA GLY A 318 30.01 -31.52 -0.84
C GLY A 318 31.10 -31.90 -1.85
N ASP A 319 32.26 -32.33 -1.36
CA ASP A 319 33.19 -33.16 -2.13
C ASP A 319 32.83 -34.64 -1.93
N GLY A 320 32.86 -35.46 -2.99
CA GLY A 320 32.23 -36.79 -3.00
C GLY A 320 32.60 -37.62 -4.23
N ALA A 321 33.69 -38.39 -4.12
CA ALA A 321 34.39 -38.99 -5.26
C ALA A 321 33.65 -40.10 -6.02
N SER A 322 33.93 -40.21 -7.33
CA SER A 322 34.04 -41.49 -8.04
C SER A 322 34.87 -41.42 -9.32
N ALA A 323 35.38 -42.59 -9.71
CA ALA A 323 36.41 -42.93 -10.68
C ALA A 323 36.36 -42.32 -12.11
N ALA A 324 37.55 -42.28 -12.73
CA ALA A 324 37.82 -42.22 -14.18
C ALA A 324 37.54 -43.62 -14.85
N PRO A 325 37.76 -43.90 -16.16
CA PRO A 325 38.61 -43.16 -17.12
C PRO A 325 38.20 -43.19 -18.64
N LYS A 326 39.14 -42.71 -19.49
CA LYS A 326 39.35 -42.98 -20.94
C LYS A 326 38.37 -42.39 -21.97
N LEU A 327 38.93 -41.61 -22.91
CA LEU A 327 39.41 -42.17 -24.18
C LEU A 327 40.62 -41.36 -24.72
N ASP A 328 41.53 -42.02 -25.44
CA ASP A 328 42.74 -41.44 -26.03
C ASP A 328 42.48 -40.78 -27.40
N THR A 329 43.38 -39.88 -27.83
CA THR A 329 44.16 -40.01 -29.10
C THR A 329 45.30 -38.97 -29.12
N THR A 330 46.43 -39.34 -29.75
CA THR A 330 47.67 -38.56 -29.97
C THR A 330 47.45 -37.34 -30.91
N VAL A 331 48.34 -36.34 -31.04
CA VAL A 331 49.75 -36.39 -31.48
C VAL A 331 50.56 -35.17 -30.95
N VAL A 332 51.88 -35.37 -30.79
CA VAL A 332 52.91 -34.33 -30.59
C VAL A 332 54.05 -34.63 -31.56
N PRO A 333 54.75 -33.62 -32.12
CA PRO A 333 56.13 -33.42 -31.66
C PRO A 333 56.54 -31.95 -31.47
N GLU A 334 57.36 -31.72 -30.44
CA GLU A 334 58.09 -30.46 -30.17
C GLU A 334 59.39 -30.41 -31.01
N PRO A 335 60.10 -29.27 -31.14
CA PRO A 335 61.15 -29.01 -30.15
C PRO A 335 61.48 -27.53 -29.81
N LYS A 336 61.60 -27.27 -28.51
CA LYS A 336 62.59 -26.40 -27.82
C LYS A 336 63.18 -25.17 -28.54
N ARG A 337 63.02 -24.01 -27.90
CA ARG A 337 64.17 -23.30 -27.30
C ARG A 337 63.77 -22.42 -26.11
N THR A 338 64.70 -22.27 -25.17
CA THR A 338 64.50 -21.68 -23.84
C THR A 338 65.03 -20.25 -23.74
N LYS A 339 64.27 -19.38 -23.05
CA LYS A 339 64.81 -18.56 -21.94
C LYS A 339 63.71 -17.90 -21.09
N LEU A 340 64.00 -17.73 -19.80
CA LEU A 340 63.37 -16.76 -18.90
C LEU A 340 63.98 -15.36 -19.22
N ASP A 341 63.49 -14.22 -18.72
CA ASP A 341 62.61 -13.94 -17.58
C ASP A 341 62.02 -12.51 -17.70
N VAL A 342 61.11 -12.12 -16.80
CA VAL A 342 60.52 -10.75 -16.63
C VAL A 342 59.63 -10.30 -17.83
N ASP A 343 58.39 -9.82 -17.67
CA ASP A 343 57.81 -9.02 -16.57
C ASP A 343 56.37 -9.41 -16.20
N ASN A 344 55.85 -8.89 -15.08
CA ASN A 344 54.57 -9.26 -14.48
C ASN A 344 53.60 -8.06 -14.39
N GLU A 345 53.22 -7.49 -15.53
CA GLU A 345 52.22 -6.41 -15.57
C GLU A 345 50.80 -6.95 -15.33
N SER A 346 50.13 -6.37 -14.35
CA SER A 346 48.76 -6.68 -14.00
C SER A 346 47.79 -6.15 -15.07
N SER A 347 47.19 -7.05 -15.86
CA SER A 347 46.11 -6.70 -16.79
C SER A 347 44.93 -6.03 -16.05
N LEU A 348 44.69 -4.75 -16.32
CA LEU A 348 43.43 -4.10 -15.92
C LEU A 348 42.26 -4.83 -16.59
N PRO A 349 41.08 -4.93 -15.93
CA PRO A 349 39.89 -5.44 -16.58
C PRO A 349 39.48 -4.49 -17.71
N SER A 350 39.39 -5.02 -18.93
CA SER A 350 38.86 -4.28 -20.08
C SER A 350 37.41 -3.83 -19.80
N PRO A 351 37.02 -2.59 -20.19
CA PRO A 351 35.66 -2.13 -19.97
C PRO A 351 34.65 -3.00 -20.74
N ASP A 352 33.60 -3.43 -20.06
CA ASP A 352 32.47 -4.15 -20.65
C ASP A 352 31.77 -3.23 -21.68
N GLU A 353 31.67 -3.67 -22.93
CA GLU A 353 30.97 -3.01 -24.05
C GLU A 353 29.57 -2.51 -23.63
N THR A 354 28.82 -3.31 -22.87
CA THR A 354 27.47 -2.96 -22.42
C THR A 354 27.46 -1.88 -21.32
N SER A 355 28.57 -1.71 -20.60
CA SER A 355 28.75 -0.61 -19.63
C SER A 355 29.07 0.71 -20.35
N VAL A 356 29.90 0.66 -21.40
CA VAL A 356 30.23 1.80 -22.28
C VAL A 356 28.97 2.29 -22.99
N HIS A 357 28.24 1.39 -23.66
CA HIS A 357 26.99 1.74 -24.35
C HIS A 357 25.94 2.32 -23.40
N ARG A 358 25.82 1.82 -22.16
CA ARG A 358 24.92 2.38 -21.16
C ARG A 358 25.35 3.79 -20.70
N ALA A 359 26.65 4.03 -20.52
CA ALA A 359 27.15 5.36 -20.17
C ALA A 359 26.94 6.37 -21.30
N LEU A 360 27.19 5.96 -22.55
CA LEU A 360 26.97 6.77 -23.74
C LEU A 360 25.49 7.17 -23.91
N MET A 361 24.57 6.21 -23.79
CA MET A 361 23.12 6.48 -23.78
C MET A 361 22.70 7.39 -22.63
N ARG A 362 23.35 7.32 -21.46
CA ARG A 362 23.08 8.22 -20.34
C ARG A 362 23.41 9.67 -20.72
N ILE A 363 24.58 9.91 -21.32
CA ILE A 363 25.03 11.24 -21.77
C ILE A 363 24.07 11.80 -22.84
N ILE A 364 23.67 10.97 -23.81
CA ILE A 364 22.73 11.35 -24.88
C ILE A 364 21.38 11.83 -24.31
N ILE A 365 20.86 11.14 -23.28
CA ILE A 365 19.62 11.50 -22.59
C ILE A 365 19.78 12.73 -21.67
N GLU A 366 20.90 12.83 -20.94
CA GLU A 366 21.15 13.86 -19.92
C GLU A 366 21.44 15.25 -20.53
N TYR A 367 21.97 15.28 -21.76
CA TYR A 367 22.28 16.51 -22.50
C TYR A 367 21.42 16.73 -23.76
N HIS A 368 20.40 15.89 -23.99
CA HIS A 368 19.49 16.01 -25.14
C HIS A 368 20.21 16.10 -26.50
N LEU A 369 21.13 15.16 -26.76
CA LEU A 369 22.00 15.16 -27.94
C LEU A 369 21.43 14.27 -29.07
N PRO A 370 21.64 14.57 -30.36
CA PRO A 370 21.25 13.67 -31.45
C PRO A 370 22.06 12.37 -31.41
N PHE A 371 21.54 11.27 -31.96
CA PHE A 371 22.32 10.03 -32.08
C PHE A 371 23.56 10.23 -32.99
N GLU A 372 23.45 11.10 -34.00
CA GLU A 372 24.51 11.56 -34.90
C GLU A 372 25.70 12.22 -34.17
N TRP A 373 25.52 12.65 -32.91
CA TRP A 373 26.58 13.27 -32.10
C TRP A 373 27.80 12.35 -31.94
N VAL A 374 27.59 11.03 -31.82
CA VAL A 374 28.69 10.07 -31.62
C VAL A 374 29.59 9.91 -32.84
N GLU A 375 29.10 10.24 -34.03
CA GLU A 375 29.88 10.22 -35.26
C GLU A 375 30.69 11.50 -35.47
N SER A 376 30.53 12.53 -34.63
CA SER A 376 31.34 13.76 -34.72
C SER A 376 32.79 13.52 -34.30
N ASP A 377 33.73 14.11 -35.03
CA ASP A 377 35.17 13.89 -34.75
C ASP A 377 35.60 14.45 -33.40
N SER A 378 34.94 15.51 -32.91
CA SER A 378 35.12 16.01 -31.55
C SER A 378 34.79 14.97 -30.48
N VAL A 379 33.75 14.14 -30.69
CA VAL A 379 33.36 13.08 -29.76
C VAL A 379 34.28 11.87 -29.89
N LYS A 380 34.67 11.48 -31.11
CA LYS A 380 35.71 10.45 -31.32
C LYS A 380 37.02 10.82 -30.62
N HIS A 381 37.50 12.06 -30.76
CA HIS A 381 38.69 12.55 -30.07
C HIS A 381 38.52 12.59 -28.55
N LEU A 382 37.38 13.07 -28.04
CA LEU A 382 37.07 13.08 -26.61
C LEU A 382 37.04 11.65 -26.02
N PHE A 383 36.42 10.71 -26.73
CA PHE A 383 36.33 9.31 -26.30
C PHE A 383 37.72 8.64 -26.30
N CYS A 384 38.54 8.86 -27.33
CA CYS A 384 39.94 8.39 -27.37
C CYS A 384 40.79 8.98 -26.24
N ALA A 385 40.53 10.21 -25.80
CA ALA A 385 41.23 10.85 -24.68
C ALA A 385 40.76 10.33 -23.31
N LEU A 386 39.49 9.95 -23.17
CA LEU A 386 38.90 9.44 -21.93
C LEU A 386 39.04 7.93 -21.74
N VAL A 387 39.16 7.17 -22.83
CA VAL A 387 39.31 5.70 -22.83
C VAL A 387 40.62 5.32 -23.54
N PRO A 388 41.79 5.52 -22.91
CA PRO A 388 43.09 5.20 -23.49
C PRO A 388 43.35 3.69 -23.53
N VAL A 389 42.75 3.02 -24.51
CA VAL A 389 43.04 1.61 -24.84
C VAL A 389 44.36 1.54 -25.61
N THR A 390 45.24 0.62 -25.23
CA THR A 390 46.52 0.34 -25.91
C THR A 390 46.32 -0.43 -27.23
N GLY A 391 45.68 0.20 -28.21
CA GLY A 391 45.51 -0.34 -29.56
C GLY A 391 44.40 0.33 -30.37
N ALA A 392 44.30 -0.02 -31.65
CA ALA A 392 43.28 0.51 -32.58
C ALA A 392 41.82 0.12 -32.20
N THR A 393 41.64 -0.73 -31.19
CA THR A 393 40.34 -1.18 -30.67
C THR A 393 39.59 -0.14 -29.86
N GLY A 394 40.22 0.95 -29.40
CA GLY A 394 39.54 2.01 -28.64
C GLY A 394 38.35 2.64 -29.39
N LEU A 395 38.47 2.82 -30.71
CA LEU A 395 37.39 3.33 -31.56
C LEU A 395 36.31 2.28 -31.88
N ALA A 396 36.62 0.98 -31.75
CA ALA A 396 35.65 -0.09 -31.99
C ALA A 396 34.63 -0.26 -30.84
N LEU A 397 34.81 0.47 -29.73
CA LEU A 397 33.86 0.58 -28.62
C LEU A 397 32.88 1.76 -28.77
N LEU A 398 33.02 2.56 -29.84
CA LEU A 398 32.10 3.66 -30.16
C LEU A 398 31.13 3.20 -31.27
N PRO A 399 29.82 3.08 -30.99
CA PRO A 399 28.85 2.57 -31.96
C PRO A 399 28.51 3.60 -33.03
N SER A 400 28.02 3.13 -34.19
CA SER A 400 27.42 4.03 -35.20
C SER A 400 26.05 4.56 -34.76
N THR A 401 25.59 5.63 -35.41
CA THR A 401 24.21 6.13 -35.27
C THR A 401 23.19 5.04 -35.58
N THR A 402 23.47 4.22 -36.60
CA THR A 402 22.62 3.07 -36.96
C THR A 402 22.59 1.99 -35.89
N ASP A 403 23.70 1.68 -35.23
CA ASP A 403 23.74 0.70 -34.13
C ASP A 403 23.03 1.24 -32.88
N LEU A 404 23.18 2.53 -32.59
CA LEU A 404 22.46 3.21 -31.49
C LEU A 404 20.96 3.09 -31.66
N ARG A 405 20.44 3.47 -32.84
CA ARG A 405 19.01 3.46 -33.15
C ARG A 405 18.41 2.05 -33.20
N THR A 406 19.07 1.12 -33.90
CA THR A 406 18.46 -0.18 -34.25
C THR A 406 18.75 -1.31 -33.26
N HIS A 407 19.87 -1.27 -32.53
CA HIS A 407 20.28 -2.37 -31.65
C HIS A 407 20.52 -1.94 -30.20
N ILE A 408 21.28 -0.88 -29.96
CA ILE A 408 21.79 -0.56 -28.62
C ILE A 408 20.72 0.09 -27.74
N LEU A 409 19.90 1.01 -28.27
CA LEU A 409 18.73 1.53 -27.58
C LEU A 409 17.81 0.38 -27.13
N ASP A 410 17.49 -0.55 -28.03
CA ASP A 410 16.61 -1.68 -27.77
C ASP A 410 17.22 -2.71 -26.81
N LYS A 411 18.52 -3.01 -26.93
CA LYS A 411 19.31 -3.86 -26.01
C LYS A 411 19.28 -3.28 -24.59
N ILE A 412 19.47 -1.97 -24.44
CA ILE A 412 19.49 -1.28 -23.15
C ILE A 412 18.08 -1.16 -22.56
N HIS A 413 17.10 -0.73 -23.35
CA HIS A 413 15.68 -0.63 -22.98
C HIS A 413 15.14 -1.99 -22.52
N THR A 414 15.38 -3.04 -23.30
CA THR A 414 14.98 -4.42 -22.99
C THR A 414 15.68 -4.97 -21.74
N ALA A 415 16.99 -4.73 -21.57
CA ALA A 415 17.70 -5.12 -20.35
C ALA A 415 17.20 -4.37 -19.10
N THR A 416 16.83 -3.10 -19.22
CA THR A 416 16.18 -2.34 -18.14
C THR A 416 14.80 -2.90 -17.83
N LEU A 417 13.98 -3.21 -18.83
CA LEU A 417 12.67 -3.84 -18.66
C LEU A 417 12.73 -5.23 -17.99
N PHE A 418 13.70 -6.07 -18.34
CA PHE A 418 13.92 -7.34 -17.63
C PHE A 418 14.37 -7.13 -16.18
N SER A 419 15.18 -6.09 -15.89
CA SER A 419 15.54 -5.73 -14.51
C SER A 419 14.32 -5.29 -13.70
N GLU A 420 13.45 -4.45 -14.29
CA GLU A 420 12.21 -4.00 -13.65
C GLU A 420 11.20 -5.14 -13.45
N LEU A 421 11.07 -6.05 -14.42
CA LEU A 421 10.23 -7.25 -14.29
C LEU A 421 10.74 -8.18 -13.19
N THR A 422 12.06 -8.36 -13.08
CA THR A 422 12.68 -9.11 -11.98
C THR A 422 12.37 -8.45 -10.62
N LYS A 423 12.34 -7.11 -10.55
CA LYS A 423 11.96 -6.38 -9.33
C LYS A 423 10.47 -6.52 -8.96
N LEU A 424 9.58 -6.74 -9.94
CA LEU A 424 8.16 -7.08 -9.70
C LEU A 424 8.00 -8.55 -9.26
N GLN A 425 8.79 -9.46 -9.82
CA GLN A 425 8.82 -10.90 -9.46
C GLN A 425 9.46 -11.20 -8.10
N ASN A 426 10.00 -10.19 -7.41
CA ASN A 426 10.59 -10.31 -6.07
C ASN A 426 9.66 -11.06 -5.11
N ARG A 427 10.19 -12.12 -4.49
CA ARG A 427 9.46 -12.96 -3.54
C ARG A 427 9.39 -12.30 -2.16
N ILE A 428 8.32 -12.58 -1.43
CA ILE A 428 8.24 -12.25 -0.01
C ILE A 428 9.33 -13.07 0.72
N PRO A 429 10.21 -12.46 1.54
CA PRO A 429 11.24 -13.19 2.29
C PRO A 429 10.65 -14.32 3.13
N LEU A 430 11.32 -15.47 3.17
CA LEU A 430 10.76 -16.69 3.77
C LEU A 430 10.36 -16.47 5.24
N GLU A 431 11.27 -15.90 6.04
CA GLU A 431 11.08 -15.59 7.46
C GLU A 431 9.87 -14.66 7.70
N LEU A 432 9.73 -13.63 6.85
CA LEU A 432 8.62 -12.68 6.87
C LEU A 432 7.29 -13.37 6.53
N GLY A 433 7.28 -14.24 5.51
CA GLY A 433 6.12 -15.04 5.15
C GLY A 433 5.70 -16.01 6.26
N THR A 434 6.65 -16.76 6.82
CA THR A 434 6.37 -17.74 7.90
C THR A 434 5.91 -17.10 9.20
N SER A 435 6.25 -15.83 9.45
CA SER A 435 5.82 -15.08 10.63
C SER A 435 4.51 -14.30 10.40
N ALA A 436 4.19 -13.92 9.16
CA ALA A 436 2.91 -13.29 8.81
C ALA A 436 1.73 -14.27 8.68
N PHE A 437 1.94 -15.47 8.10
CA PHE A 437 0.85 -16.38 7.71
C PHE A 437 0.60 -17.53 8.71
N PHE A 438 -0.64 -18.03 8.74
CA PHE A 438 -1.09 -19.04 9.70
C PHE A 438 -0.68 -20.48 9.32
N ASN A 439 0.21 -21.09 10.11
CA ASN A 439 0.72 -22.46 9.92
C ASN A 439 -0.30 -23.56 10.29
N ASN A 440 -1.42 -23.63 9.56
CA ASN A 440 -2.39 -24.74 9.64
C ASN A 440 -2.22 -25.78 8.51
N ALA A 441 -1.34 -25.54 7.54
CA ALA A 441 -1.05 -26.45 6.43
C ALA A 441 0.09 -27.41 6.77
N VAL A 442 -0.18 -28.36 7.67
CA VAL A 442 0.62 -29.59 7.78
C VAL A 442 0.22 -30.53 6.64
N ASP A 443 1.16 -31.35 6.15
CA ASP A 443 0.97 -32.40 5.13
C ASP A 443 0.66 -31.98 3.67
N THR A 444 0.96 -30.75 3.24
CA THR A 444 1.03 -30.37 1.80
C THR A 444 2.25 -29.51 1.42
N LEU A 445 3.28 -29.45 2.27
CA LEU A 445 4.47 -28.62 2.06
C LEU A 445 5.55 -29.26 1.17
N SER A 446 5.21 -29.49 -0.10
CA SER A 446 6.18 -29.67 -1.19
C SER A 446 5.86 -28.70 -2.34
N ASP A 447 6.75 -27.71 -2.53
CA ASP A 447 6.82 -26.74 -3.64
C ASP A 447 5.60 -25.84 -3.99
N ALA A 448 4.48 -25.93 -3.27
CA ALA A 448 3.28 -25.12 -3.50
C ALA A 448 3.40 -23.61 -3.11
N SER A 449 4.18 -22.85 -3.88
CA SER A 449 4.24 -21.38 -3.98
C SER A 449 4.83 -20.58 -2.80
N ARG A 450 6.00 -19.95 -3.06
CA ARG A 450 6.47 -18.74 -2.38
C ARG A 450 6.00 -17.53 -3.21
N GLY A 451 5.02 -16.76 -2.72
CA GLY A 451 4.42 -15.65 -3.46
C GLY A 451 5.38 -14.49 -3.74
N SER A 452 5.13 -13.77 -4.85
CA SER A 452 5.73 -12.44 -5.07
C SER A 452 5.13 -11.41 -4.12
N TRP A 453 5.70 -10.21 -4.09
CA TRP A 453 4.97 -9.05 -3.58
C TRP A 453 3.78 -8.71 -4.50
N PRO A 454 2.69 -8.15 -3.94
CA PRO A 454 1.58 -7.55 -4.68
C PRO A 454 2.00 -6.51 -5.73
N VAL A 455 1.29 -6.52 -6.86
CA VAL A 455 1.47 -5.64 -8.02
C VAL A 455 0.14 -5.03 -8.42
N MET A 456 0.17 -3.80 -8.94
CA MET A 456 -0.95 -3.12 -9.60
C MET A 456 -0.79 -3.14 -11.13
N LEU A 457 -1.90 -3.21 -11.85
CA LEU A 457 -1.96 -2.97 -13.30
C LEU A 457 -2.74 -1.66 -13.56
N HIS A 458 -2.10 -0.65 -14.12
CA HIS A 458 -2.79 0.54 -14.63
C HIS A 458 -3.07 0.32 -16.12
N CYS A 459 -4.32 0.50 -16.55
CA CYS A 459 -4.73 0.42 -17.95
C CYS A 459 -5.26 1.77 -18.42
N ASN A 460 -4.90 2.18 -19.63
CA ASN A 460 -5.51 3.30 -20.37
C ASN A 460 -6.10 2.75 -21.67
N PHE A 461 -7.24 3.30 -22.08
CA PHE A 461 -7.75 3.10 -23.43
C PHE A 461 -7.18 4.19 -24.33
N SER A 462 -6.89 3.83 -25.57
CA SER A 462 -6.50 4.75 -26.63
C SER A 462 -7.29 4.42 -27.88
N VAL A 463 -7.92 5.43 -28.49
CA VAL A 463 -8.65 5.27 -29.75
C VAL A 463 -7.63 5.23 -30.88
N ALA A 464 -7.39 4.05 -31.44
CA ALA A 464 -6.58 3.89 -32.64
C ALA A 464 -7.47 4.13 -33.87
N GLN A 465 -7.18 5.20 -34.62
CA GLN A 465 -7.71 5.36 -35.98
C GLN A 465 -6.92 4.43 -36.91
N GLN A 466 -7.56 3.38 -37.40
CA GLN A 466 -7.03 2.61 -38.54
C GLN A 466 -7.34 3.32 -39.85
N LEU A 467 -6.77 2.82 -40.96
CA LEU A 467 -6.95 3.36 -42.30
C LEU A 467 -8.31 2.92 -42.90
N GLY A 468 -9.40 3.36 -42.26
CA GLY A 468 -10.79 3.03 -42.53
C GLY A 468 -11.68 3.60 -41.44
N SER A 469 -12.99 3.75 -41.68
CA SER A 469 -13.89 4.49 -40.75
C SER A 469 -14.24 3.77 -39.44
N MET A 470 -13.52 2.71 -39.06
CA MET A 470 -13.66 2.01 -37.79
C MET A 470 -12.60 2.48 -36.79
N GLN A 471 -13.06 3.07 -35.70
CA GLN A 471 -12.22 3.33 -34.53
C GLN A 471 -12.02 2.04 -33.75
N VAL A 472 -10.76 1.67 -33.47
CA VAL A 472 -10.42 0.47 -32.69
C VAL A 472 -9.92 0.91 -31.31
N LEU A 473 -10.55 0.43 -30.24
CA LEU A 473 -10.06 0.66 -28.89
C LEU A 473 -8.86 -0.26 -28.59
N ALA A 474 -7.67 0.34 -28.51
CA ALA A 474 -6.46 -0.34 -28.05
C ALA A 474 -6.26 -0.07 -26.55
N ILE A 475 -6.22 -1.14 -25.73
CA ILE A 475 -5.87 -1.02 -24.30
C ILE A 475 -4.36 -1.15 -24.11
N ASN A 476 -3.76 -0.05 -23.69
CA ASN A 476 -2.39 0.02 -23.21
C ASN A 476 -2.37 -0.12 -21.68
N GLY A 477 -1.30 -0.66 -21.13
CA GLY A 477 -1.22 -0.88 -19.69
C GLY A 477 0.20 -1.02 -19.16
N VAL A 478 0.34 -0.84 -17.85
CA VAL A 478 1.62 -0.75 -17.13
C VAL A 478 1.47 -1.42 -15.76
N LEU A 479 2.38 -2.33 -15.43
CA LEU A 479 2.45 -3.00 -14.13
C LEU A 479 3.43 -2.29 -13.22
N THR A 480 3.07 -2.15 -11.94
CA THR A 480 3.92 -1.48 -10.95
C THR A 480 3.71 -1.97 -9.52
N ASN A 481 4.75 -1.84 -8.69
CA ASN A 481 4.68 -1.94 -7.24
C ASN A 481 5.10 -0.62 -6.56
N GLY A 482 4.83 0.52 -7.22
CA GLY A 482 5.24 1.86 -6.80
C GLY A 482 6.73 2.17 -6.99
N LYS A 483 7.58 1.15 -7.22
CA LYS A 483 9.04 1.32 -7.44
C LYS A 483 9.45 0.86 -8.83
N ALA A 484 9.17 -0.39 -9.18
CA ALA A 484 9.43 -0.93 -10.51
C ALA A 484 8.24 -0.70 -11.45
N ILE A 485 8.51 -0.50 -12.75
CA ILE A 485 7.50 -0.20 -13.78
C ILE A 485 7.79 -0.99 -15.06
N VAL A 486 6.80 -1.76 -15.54
CA VAL A 486 6.91 -2.59 -16.77
C VAL A 486 5.66 -2.43 -17.65
N PRO A 487 5.77 -2.03 -18.93
CA PRO A 487 4.65 -2.01 -19.87
C PRO A 487 4.07 -3.41 -20.15
N LEU A 488 2.75 -3.50 -20.27
CA LEU A 488 2.04 -4.74 -20.58
C LEU A 488 2.37 -5.27 -21.99
N SER A 489 2.70 -4.39 -22.93
CA SER A 489 3.19 -4.74 -24.26
C SER A 489 4.47 -5.60 -24.22
N PHE A 490 5.41 -5.29 -23.31
CA PHE A 490 6.63 -6.08 -23.12
C PHE A 490 6.33 -7.50 -22.61
N ILE A 491 5.29 -7.67 -21.78
CA ILE A 491 4.88 -9.00 -21.31
C ILE A 491 4.13 -9.78 -22.41
N ARG A 492 3.31 -9.11 -23.24
CA ARG A 492 2.71 -9.74 -24.44
C ARG A 492 3.80 -10.30 -25.37
N ALA A 493 4.86 -9.52 -25.62
CA ALA A 493 5.97 -9.90 -26.49
C ALA A 493 6.79 -11.12 -25.99
N GLN A 494 6.61 -11.57 -24.74
CA GLN A 494 7.22 -12.79 -24.21
C GLN A 494 6.42 -14.08 -24.53
N LYS A 495 5.20 -13.98 -25.10
CA LYS A 495 4.38 -15.12 -25.55
C LYS A 495 4.67 -15.40 -27.03
N SER A 496 5.24 -16.57 -27.32
CA SER A 496 5.51 -17.00 -28.69
C SER A 496 4.21 -17.37 -29.42
N GLU A 497 3.82 -16.51 -30.36
CA GLU A 497 2.79 -16.68 -31.40
C GLU A 497 1.31 -16.88 -30.99
N ALA A 498 0.45 -16.58 -31.97
CA ALA A 498 -1.00 -16.81 -32.07
C ALA A 498 -1.96 -16.07 -31.12
N ALA A 499 -2.95 -15.41 -31.76
CA ALA A 499 -4.31 -15.17 -31.29
C ALA A 499 -4.52 -14.33 -30.01
N VAL A 500 -3.86 -13.16 -29.93
CA VAL A 500 -4.41 -12.00 -29.19
C VAL A 500 -4.37 -10.78 -30.13
N GLU A 501 -5.23 -10.78 -31.15
CA GLU A 501 -5.39 -9.60 -32.01
C GLU A 501 -5.90 -8.43 -31.16
N ALA A 502 -5.24 -7.28 -31.26
CA ALA A 502 -5.36 -6.20 -30.28
C ALA A 502 -6.63 -5.35 -30.41
N ALA A 503 -7.59 -5.76 -31.24
CA ALA A 503 -8.83 -5.04 -31.52
C ALA A 503 -9.97 -5.53 -30.62
N LEU A 504 -10.49 -4.63 -29.78
CA LEU A 504 -11.86 -4.77 -29.28
C LEU A 504 -12.80 -4.52 -30.47
N ALA A 505 -13.41 -5.58 -30.98
CA ALA A 505 -14.24 -5.52 -32.19
C ALA A 505 -15.57 -4.81 -31.93
N HIS A 506 -16.08 -4.85 -30.70
CA HIS A 506 -17.30 -4.19 -30.28
C HIS A 506 -17.07 -3.41 -28.98
N ASN A 507 -17.70 -2.24 -28.87
CA ASN A 507 -17.63 -1.36 -27.68
C ASN A 507 -18.46 -1.91 -26.50
N HIS A 508 -18.15 -3.13 -26.06
CA HIS A 508 -19.01 -3.92 -25.18
C HIS A 508 -18.26 -4.42 -23.93
N GLY A 509 -18.87 -4.27 -22.76
CA GLY A 509 -18.24 -4.57 -21.47
C GLY A 509 -17.79 -6.03 -21.31
N LEU A 510 -18.42 -6.97 -22.03
CA LEU A 510 -18.02 -8.37 -22.05
C LEU A 510 -16.69 -8.60 -22.82
N GLU A 511 -16.41 -7.84 -23.87
CA GLU A 511 -15.13 -7.96 -24.60
C GLU A 511 -13.99 -7.38 -23.77
N VAL A 512 -14.19 -6.20 -23.18
CA VAL A 512 -13.24 -5.61 -22.22
C VAL A 512 -13.02 -6.52 -21.01
N ALA A 513 -14.05 -7.20 -20.51
CA ALA A 513 -13.89 -8.21 -19.45
C ALA A 513 -13.04 -9.40 -19.89
N ARG A 514 -13.34 -10.02 -21.04
CA ARG A 514 -12.55 -11.15 -21.60
C ARG A 514 -11.09 -10.77 -21.83
N TRP A 515 -10.86 -9.58 -22.38
CA TRP A 515 -9.54 -9.03 -22.66
C TRP A 515 -8.74 -8.82 -21.36
N LEU A 516 -9.35 -8.21 -20.34
CA LEU A 516 -8.70 -8.00 -19.04
C LEU A 516 -8.44 -9.35 -18.34
N ASP A 517 -9.39 -10.28 -18.40
CA ASP A 517 -9.27 -11.63 -17.83
C ASP A 517 -8.09 -12.40 -18.45
N GLU A 518 -7.88 -12.38 -19.77
CA GLU A 518 -6.69 -12.96 -20.39
C GLU A 518 -5.40 -12.24 -19.95
N HIS A 519 -5.37 -10.91 -19.92
CA HIS A 519 -4.18 -10.17 -19.54
C HIS A 519 -3.81 -10.35 -18.05
N ILE A 520 -4.79 -10.51 -17.17
CA ILE A 520 -4.55 -10.88 -15.76
C ILE A 520 -4.02 -12.33 -15.71
N ARG A 521 -4.59 -13.28 -16.47
CA ARG A 521 -4.04 -14.64 -16.58
C ARG A 521 -2.60 -14.65 -17.09
N LEU A 522 -2.26 -13.84 -18.09
CA LEU A 522 -0.90 -13.73 -18.63
C LEU A 522 0.09 -13.27 -17.53
N CYS A 523 -0.26 -12.20 -16.81
CA CYS A 523 0.54 -11.66 -15.71
C CYS A 523 0.77 -12.69 -14.58
N VAL A 524 -0.29 -13.39 -14.19
CA VAL A 524 -0.30 -14.33 -13.06
C VAL A 524 0.33 -15.68 -13.41
N SER A 525 0.07 -16.24 -14.60
CA SER A 525 0.53 -17.57 -14.98
C SER A 525 1.93 -17.58 -15.62
N THR A 526 2.18 -16.69 -16.59
CA THR A 526 3.43 -16.65 -17.36
C THR A 526 4.52 -15.92 -16.59
N THR A 527 4.26 -14.67 -16.19
CA THR A 527 5.24 -13.86 -15.43
C THR A 527 5.19 -14.08 -13.91
N LYS A 528 4.29 -14.93 -13.40
CA LYS A 528 4.22 -15.36 -11.98
C LYS A 528 4.07 -14.19 -10.98
N LEU A 529 3.36 -13.13 -11.39
CA LEU A 529 3.10 -11.94 -10.59
C LEU A 529 1.83 -12.10 -9.74
N ALA A 530 1.90 -11.74 -8.46
CA ALA A 530 0.71 -11.56 -7.62
C ALA A 530 0.04 -10.23 -7.93
N LEU A 531 -0.90 -10.21 -8.87
CA LEU A 531 -1.74 -9.04 -9.14
C LEU A 531 -2.80 -8.89 -8.05
N SER A 532 -2.89 -7.72 -7.44
CA SER A 532 -3.86 -7.44 -6.36
C SER A 532 -4.79 -6.26 -6.65
N ALA A 533 -4.45 -5.38 -7.60
CA ALA A 533 -5.32 -4.29 -8.02
C ALA A 533 -5.17 -3.94 -9.51
N VAL A 534 -6.25 -3.43 -10.11
CA VAL A 534 -6.29 -2.89 -11.48
C VAL A 534 -6.90 -1.49 -11.45
N VAL A 535 -6.24 -0.52 -12.07
CA VAL A 535 -6.75 0.85 -12.28
C VAL A 535 -7.23 0.98 -13.73
N LEU A 536 -8.46 1.47 -13.90
CA LEU A 536 -9.12 1.64 -15.20
C LEU A 536 -9.69 3.07 -15.31
N PRO A 537 -9.74 3.70 -16.50
CA PRO A 537 -10.51 4.93 -16.68
C PRO A 537 -12.00 4.66 -16.44
N TYR A 538 -12.69 5.68 -15.94
CA TYR A 538 -14.10 5.60 -15.62
C TYR A 538 -14.94 5.76 -16.90
N ASN A 539 -15.61 4.70 -17.34
CA ASN A 539 -16.60 4.74 -18.41
C ASN A 539 -17.62 3.60 -18.22
N SER A 540 -18.74 3.65 -18.95
CA SER A 540 -19.81 2.65 -18.84
C SER A 540 -19.38 1.21 -19.19
N ILE A 541 -18.47 1.06 -20.16
CA ILE A 541 -17.92 -0.22 -20.62
C ILE A 541 -17.02 -0.84 -19.54
N THR A 542 -16.15 -0.06 -18.87
CA THR A 542 -15.26 -0.53 -17.81
C THR A 542 -16.03 -0.85 -16.53
N GLN A 543 -17.05 -0.08 -16.16
CA GLN A 543 -17.89 -0.43 -15.00
C GLN A 543 -18.63 -1.77 -15.22
N ARG A 544 -19.18 -2.01 -16.43
CA ARG A 544 -19.79 -3.31 -16.77
C ARG A 544 -18.76 -4.44 -16.81
N ALA A 545 -17.57 -4.21 -17.35
CA ALA A 545 -16.48 -5.20 -17.36
C ALA A 545 -16.03 -5.57 -15.94
N VAL A 546 -15.88 -4.58 -15.06
CA VAL A 546 -15.52 -4.77 -13.64
C VAL A 546 -16.59 -5.58 -12.90
N GLY A 547 -17.88 -5.38 -13.20
CA GLY A 547 -18.96 -6.22 -12.65
C GLY A 547 -18.81 -7.71 -12.99
N ILE A 548 -18.43 -8.01 -14.23
CA ILE A 548 -18.19 -9.40 -14.71
C ILE A 548 -16.92 -9.98 -14.05
N LEU A 549 -15.83 -9.21 -13.98
CA LEU A 549 -14.54 -9.65 -13.42
C LEU A 549 -14.56 -9.84 -11.90
N ARG A 550 -15.37 -9.06 -11.17
CA ARG A 550 -15.61 -9.19 -9.73
C ARG A 550 -16.43 -10.44 -9.34
N SER A 551 -17.01 -11.16 -10.31
CA SER A 551 -17.72 -12.42 -10.08
C SER A 551 -16.82 -13.47 -9.39
N PRO A 552 -17.34 -14.26 -8.44
CA PRO A 552 -16.56 -15.32 -7.76
C PRO A 552 -15.94 -16.39 -8.68
N LYS A 553 -16.34 -16.45 -9.96
CA LYS A 553 -15.75 -17.34 -10.98
C LYS A 553 -14.48 -16.78 -11.66
N HIS A 554 -14.18 -15.49 -11.48
CA HIS A 554 -13.08 -14.79 -12.15
C HIS A 554 -12.05 -14.30 -11.12
N TRP A 555 -12.06 -13.00 -10.78
CA TRP A 555 -11.02 -12.35 -9.97
C TRP A 555 -11.56 -11.66 -8.71
N PRO A 556 -12.29 -12.37 -7.81
CA PRO A 556 -12.90 -11.78 -6.61
C PRO A 556 -11.88 -11.29 -5.56
N GLN A 557 -10.59 -11.60 -5.73
CA GLN A 557 -9.50 -11.14 -4.87
C GLN A 557 -8.81 -9.86 -5.39
N VAL A 558 -9.08 -9.46 -6.64
CA VAL A 558 -8.46 -8.31 -7.30
C VAL A 558 -9.33 -7.07 -7.09
N VAL A 559 -8.72 -6.02 -6.55
CA VAL A 559 -9.35 -4.71 -6.37
C VAL A 559 -9.45 -3.99 -7.72
N PHE A 560 -10.63 -3.49 -8.09
CA PHE A 560 -10.82 -2.72 -9.31
C PHE A 560 -11.12 -1.25 -8.98
N LEU A 561 -10.17 -0.37 -9.30
CA LEU A 561 -10.21 1.05 -8.98
C LEU A 561 -10.44 1.90 -10.25
N PRO A 562 -11.24 2.96 -10.17
CA PRO A 562 -11.25 4.00 -11.20
C PRO A 562 -10.00 4.90 -11.07
N ASP A 563 -9.49 5.38 -12.19
CA ASP A 563 -8.43 6.40 -12.22
C ASP A 563 -8.91 7.73 -11.63
N ILE A 564 -8.24 8.20 -10.57
CA ILE A 564 -8.67 9.40 -9.85
C ILE A 564 -8.43 10.70 -10.65
N GLU A 565 -7.44 10.74 -11.54
CA GLU A 565 -7.21 11.93 -12.39
C GLU A 565 -8.36 12.13 -13.37
N SER A 566 -8.78 11.06 -14.04
CA SER A 566 -9.98 11.01 -14.89
C SER A 566 -11.24 11.42 -14.13
N MET A 567 -11.47 10.88 -12.94
CA MET A 567 -12.68 11.19 -12.15
C MET A 567 -12.73 12.64 -11.66
N LEU A 568 -11.58 13.23 -11.28
CA LEU A 568 -11.53 14.61 -10.78
C LEU A 568 -11.77 15.68 -11.87
N GLN A 569 -11.75 15.31 -13.15
CA GLN A 569 -12.23 16.20 -14.22
C GLN A 569 -13.74 16.47 -14.11
N PHE A 570 -14.55 15.58 -13.53
CA PHE A 570 -15.99 15.79 -13.39
C PHE A 570 -16.33 16.98 -12.45
N PRO A 571 -15.78 17.06 -11.21
CA PRO A 571 -15.87 18.28 -10.39
C PRO A 571 -15.31 19.55 -11.06
N LEU A 572 -14.26 19.44 -11.88
CA LEU A 572 -13.72 20.60 -12.62
C LEU A 572 -14.69 21.08 -13.71
N LEU A 573 -15.25 20.19 -14.52
CA LEU A 573 -16.27 20.53 -15.52
C LEU A 573 -17.50 21.16 -14.87
N LYS A 574 -17.92 20.66 -13.69
CA LYS A 574 -19.00 21.26 -12.90
C LYS A 574 -18.62 22.62 -12.31
N LEU A 575 -17.36 22.89 -12.00
CA LEU A 575 -16.87 24.24 -11.62
C LEU A 575 -16.88 25.21 -12.80
N LEU A 576 -16.39 24.77 -13.97
CA LEU A 576 -16.43 25.54 -15.22
C LEU A 576 -17.86 25.77 -15.73
N ALA A 577 -18.87 25.15 -15.13
CA ALA A 577 -20.28 25.38 -15.41
C ALA A 577 -20.99 26.29 -14.39
N THR A 578 -20.34 26.77 -13.31
CA THR A 578 -21.02 27.63 -12.32
C THR A 578 -21.02 29.11 -12.73
N PRO A 579 -22.09 29.87 -12.43
CA PRO A 579 -22.21 31.28 -12.82
C PRO A 579 -21.11 32.16 -12.18
N GLU A 580 -20.59 31.80 -11.01
CA GLU A 580 -19.45 32.49 -10.39
C GLU A 580 -18.21 32.47 -11.29
N THR A 581 -17.95 31.34 -11.95
CA THR A 581 -16.79 31.19 -12.84
C THR A 581 -17.00 31.97 -14.13
N PHE A 582 -18.21 31.92 -14.72
CA PHE A 582 -18.56 32.74 -15.90
C PHE A 582 -18.43 34.25 -15.62
N VAL A 583 -18.95 34.74 -14.48
CA VAL A 583 -18.85 36.15 -14.08
C VAL A 583 -17.39 36.58 -13.93
N VAL A 584 -16.57 35.79 -13.23
CA VAL A 584 -15.14 36.08 -13.08
C VAL A 584 -14.41 36.07 -14.43
N VAL A 585 -14.71 35.14 -15.34
CA VAL A 585 -14.11 35.08 -16.67
C VAL A 585 -14.56 36.24 -17.57
N SER A 586 -15.83 36.67 -17.52
CA SER A 586 -16.30 37.86 -18.26
C SER A 586 -15.54 39.11 -17.84
N SER A 587 -15.50 39.41 -16.53
CA SER A 587 -14.78 40.56 -16.02
C SER A 587 -13.27 40.48 -16.29
N LEU A 588 -12.65 39.30 -16.24
CA LEU A 588 -11.26 39.11 -16.68
C LEU A 588 -11.06 39.49 -18.15
N ILE A 589 -11.95 39.06 -19.04
CA ILE A 589 -11.85 39.35 -20.48
C ILE A 589 -12.07 40.84 -20.74
N GLU A 590 -13.10 41.45 -20.15
CA GLU A 590 -13.38 42.89 -20.27
C GLU A 590 -12.18 43.74 -19.85
N ILE A 591 -11.56 43.41 -18.73
CA ILE A 591 -10.35 44.08 -18.22
C ILE A 591 -9.13 43.79 -19.10
N TRP A 592 -9.02 42.61 -19.70
CA TRP A 592 -7.91 42.25 -20.60
C TRP A 592 -7.96 43.00 -21.95
N GLN A 593 -9.12 43.50 -22.37
CA GLN A 593 -9.19 44.43 -23.52
C GLN A 593 -8.55 45.80 -23.21
N LEU A 594 -8.32 46.14 -21.94
CA LEU A 594 -7.66 47.38 -21.55
C LEU A 594 -6.14 47.25 -21.73
N GLU A 595 -5.60 47.89 -22.76
CA GLU A 595 -4.18 47.78 -23.15
C GLU A 595 -3.19 48.11 -22.00
N SER A 596 -3.57 49.02 -21.12
CA SER A 596 -2.81 49.39 -19.92
C SER A 596 -2.72 48.27 -18.88
N VAL A 597 -3.73 47.39 -18.82
CA VAL A 597 -3.72 46.18 -17.98
C VAL A 597 -3.02 45.05 -18.74
N ARG A 598 -3.38 44.81 -20.02
CA ARG A 598 -2.78 43.76 -20.87
C ARG A 598 -1.26 43.83 -20.88
N THR A 599 -0.70 45.01 -21.16
CA THR A 599 0.76 45.24 -21.16
C THR A 599 1.37 45.02 -19.77
N CYS A 600 0.71 45.53 -18.72
CA CYS A 600 1.16 45.40 -17.34
C CYS A 600 1.08 43.97 -16.80
N MET A 601 0.25 43.09 -17.36
CA MET A 601 0.13 41.69 -16.94
C MET A 601 1.03 40.76 -17.77
N LEU A 602 1.19 41.00 -19.08
CA LEU A 602 2.14 40.24 -19.91
C LEU A 602 3.59 40.39 -19.42
N GLU A 603 4.00 41.60 -19.02
CA GLU A 603 5.32 41.85 -18.40
C GLU A 603 5.55 40.90 -17.21
N ARG A 604 4.52 40.64 -16.40
CA ARG A 604 4.59 39.87 -15.15
C ARG A 604 4.43 38.38 -15.34
N LEU A 605 3.59 37.97 -16.29
CA LEU A 605 3.51 36.59 -16.72
C LEU A 605 4.89 36.13 -17.23
N SER A 606 5.65 37.01 -17.90
CA SER A 606 7.03 36.72 -18.32
C SER A 606 8.07 36.70 -17.19
N GLU A 607 7.74 37.20 -15.99
CA GLU A 607 8.55 36.98 -14.77
C GLU A 607 8.27 35.61 -14.14
N MET A 608 7.14 34.97 -14.46
CA MET A 608 6.67 33.72 -13.83
C MET A 608 6.78 32.48 -14.73
N ASP A 609 6.61 32.63 -16.05
CA ASP A 609 6.70 31.53 -17.02
C ASP A 609 7.40 31.97 -18.32
N SER A 610 8.17 31.05 -18.88
CA SER A 610 8.86 31.18 -20.17
C SER A 610 7.93 31.23 -21.39
N ASP A 611 6.72 30.68 -21.31
CA ASP A 611 5.75 30.65 -22.44
C ASP A 611 4.77 31.84 -22.45
N ALA A 612 5.07 32.93 -21.72
CA ALA A 612 4.23 34.11 -21.47
C ALA A 612 3.86 34.99 -22.69
N HIS A 613 3.95 34.46 -23.91
CA HIS A 613 3.40 35.07 -25.13
C HIS A 613 2.11 34.38 -25.62
N ALA A 614 1.67 33.31 -24.95
CA ALA A 614 0.35 32.73 -25.16
C ALA A 614 -0.77 33.60 -24.57
N SER A 615 -2.00 33.46 -25.09
CA SER A 615 -3.19 34.07 -24.49
C SER A 615 -3.50 33.42 -23.13
N PRO A 616 -3.75 34.17 -22.04
CA PRO A 616 -4.09 33.60 -20.74
C PRO A 616 -5.44 32.88 -20.75
N PHE A 617 -6.26 33.09 -21.79
CA PHE A 617 -7.55 32.41 -21.98
C PHE A 617 -7.45 31.14 -22.84
N ARG A 618 -6.24 30.67 -23.20
CA ARG A 618 -6.04 29.41 -23.94
C ARG A 618 -6.62 28.21 -23.21
N ASP A 619 -6.42 28.17 -21.89
CA ASP A 619 -6.85 27.10 -21.01
C ASP A 619 -7.05 27.63 -19.58
N TRP A 620 -7.73 26.83 -18.75
CA TRP A 620 -8.08 27.20 -17.39
C TRP A 620 -6.86 27.25 -16.44
N GLU A 621 -5.78 26.50 -16.73
CA GLU A 621 -4.53 26.51 -15.94
C GLU A 621 -3.81 27.88 -16.12
N SER A 622 -3.77 28.38 -17.36
CA SER A 622 -3.28 29.71 -17.71
C SER A 622 -4.14 30.83 -17.11
N CYS A 623 -5.47 30.69 -17.16
CA CYS A 623 -6.38 31.70 -16.63
C CYS A 623 -6.34 31.77 -15.09
N ALA A 624 -6.24 30.63 -14.40
CA ALA A 624 -6.00 30.59 -12.96
C ALA A 624 -4.67 31.26 -12.57
N THR A 625 -3.64 31.15 -13.41
CA THR A 625 -2.36 31.85 -13.22
C THR A 625 -2.52 33.36 -13.36
N LEU A 626 -3.31 33.85 -14.34
CA LEU A 626 -3.66 35.28 -14.44
C LEU A 626 -4.45 35.77 -13.20
N MET A 627 -5.43 35.01 -12.72
CA MET A 627 -6.14 35.35 -11.47
C MET A 627 -5.18 35.48 -10.29
N GLN A 628 -4.20 34.59 -10.18
CA GLN A 628 -3.21 34.61 -9.10
C GLN A 628 -2.28 35.83 -9.18
N VAL A 629 -1.88 36.26 -10.39
CA VAL A 629 -1.10 37.51 -10.61
C VAL A 629 -1.89 38.75 -10.22
N LEU A 630 -3.20 38.77 -10.50
CA LEU A 630 -4.10 39.88 -10.12
C LEU A 630 -4.30 39.98 -8.61
N LEU A 631 -4.33 38.85 -7.90
CA LEU A 631 -4.53 38.80 -6.45
C LEU A 631 -3.25 39.09 -5.64
N ASP A 632 -2.03 38.85 -6.14
CA ASP A 632 -0.83 39.12 -5.34
C ASP A 632 -0.60 40.62 -5.12
N HIS A 633 -0.89 41.07 -3.89
CA HIS A 633 -0.66 42.44 -3.46
C HIS A 633 0.82 42.82 -3.38
N LYS A 634 1.77 41.88 -3.18
CA LYS A 634 3.21 42.18 -3.14
C LYS A 634 3.69 42.66 -4.51
N SER A 635 3.29 41.94 -5.55
CA SER A 635 3.48 42.30 -6.96
C SER A 635 3.12 43.77 -7.26
N SER A 636 2.07 44.30 -6.61
CA SER A 636 1.58 45.68 -6.84
C SER A 636 2.42 46.78 -6.17
N LYS A 637 3.37 46.43 -5.29
CA LYS A 637 4.27 47.38 -4.62
C LYS A 637 5.64 47.50 -5.29
N ALA A 638 6.04 46.54 -6.12
CA ALA A 638 7.32 46.53 -6.81
C ALA A 638 7.34 47.41 -8.07
N SER A 639 6.22 47.50 -8.80
CA SER A 639 6.13 48.30 -10.02
C SER A 639 5.90 49.78 -9.71
N THR A 640 6.94 50.59 -9.86
CA THR A 640 6.87 52.07 -9.75
C THR A 640 6.28 52.74 -11.00
N LYS A 641 5.94 51.96 -12.04
CA LYS A 641 5.33 52.47 -13.28
C LYS A 641 3.92 53.02 -13.00
N ARG A 642 3.68 54.28 -13.38
CA ARG A 642 2.41 55.02 -13.16
C ARG A 642 1.16 54.26 -13.65
N GLY A 643 1.29 53.42 -14.68
CA GLY A 643 0.21 52.59 -15.20
C GLY A 643 -0.25 51.47 -14.25
N ALA A 644 0.64 50.90 -13.43
CA ALA A 644 0.31 49.76 -12.55
C ALA A 644 -0.69 50.14 -11.45
N ALA A 645 -0.61 51.37 -10.92
CA ALA A 645 -1.58 51.89 -9.95
C ALA A 645 -2.98 52.11 -10.58
N THR A 646 -3.04 52.55 -11.84
CA THR A 646 -4.30 52.69 -12.58
C THR A 646 -4.89 51.32 -12.93
N ALA A 647 -4.07 50.40 -13.43
CA ALA A 647 -4.46 49.02 -13.72
C ALA A 647 -5.02 48.32 -12.46
N LYS A 648 -4.34 48.47 -11.32
CA LYS A 648 -4.82 47.96 -10.03
C LYS A 648 -6.19 48.53 -9.65
N ARG A 649 -6.40 49.85 -9.73
CA ARG A 649 -7.72 50.44 -9.43
C ARG A 649 -8.82 49.95 -10.38
N LEU A 650 -8.51 49.73 -11.65
CA LEU A 650 -9.47 49.18 -12.62
C LEU A 650 -9.86 47.74 -12.23
N VAL A 651 -8.89 46.90 -11.85
CA VAL A 651 -9.10 45.55 -11.33
C VAL A 651 -9.93 45.57 -10.04
N GLU A 652 -9.57 46.40 -9.06
CA GLU A 652 -10.27 46.55 -7.79
C GLU A 652 -11.72 47.07 -7.94
N ASN A 653 -12.00 47.88 -8.96
CA ASN A 653 -13.34 48.40 -9.24
C ASN A 653 -14.23 47.40 -10.02
N ALA A 654 -13.63 46.52 -10.84
CA ALA A 654 -14.37 45.65 -11.75
C ALA A 654 -14.62 44.24 -11.19
N PHE A 655 -13.81 43.77 -10.21
CA PHE A 655 -14.05 42.50 -9.53
C PHE A 655 -14.68 42.66 -8.16
N ASN A 656 -15.65 41.79 -7.84
CA ASN A 656 -15.84 41.39 -6.45
C ASN A 656 -14.61 40.55 -6.02
N HIS A 657 -13.69 41.16 -5.26
CA HIS A 657 -12.46 40.51 -4.80
C HIS A 657 -12.73 39.15 -4.12
N SER A 658 -13.78 39.05 -3.31
CA SER A 658 -14.12 37.79 -2.61
C SER A 658 -14.59 36.68 -3.55
N LEU A 659 -15.13 37.02 -4.73
CA LEU A 659 -15.52 36.07 -5.75
C LEU A 659 -14.31 35.59 -6.57
N LEU A 660 -13.48 36.53 -7.03
CA LEU A 660 -12.22 36.25 -7.72
C LEU A 660 -11.29 35.38 -6.86
N GLU A 661 -11.12 35.72 -5.58
CA GLU A 661 -10.33 34.97 -4.61
C GLU A 661 -10.88 33.56 -4.39
N ARG A 662 -12.21 33.39 -4.25
CA ARG A 662 -12.83 32.06 -4.12
C ARG A 662 -12.63 31.17 -5.36
N VAL A 663 -12.85 31.71 -6.56
CA VAL A 663 -12.68 30.97 -7.82
C VAL A 663 -11.21 30.62 -8.04
N CYS A 664 -10.29 31.58 -7.85
CA CYS A 664 -8.85 31.36 -7.97
C CYS A 664 -8.33 30.31 -6.98
N ASN A 665 -8.72 30.39 -5.70
CA ASN A 665 -8.30 29.42 -4.68
C ASN A 665 -8.76 27.99 -5.02
N LEU A 666 -9.97 27.82 -5.56
CA LEU A 666 -10.49 26.51 -5.96
C LEU A 666 -9.82 25.98 -7.24
N LEU A 667 -9.64 26.81 -8.27
CA LEU A 667 -8.90 26.41 -9.48
C LEU A 667 -7.44 26.05 -9.14
N HIS A 668 -6.76 26.83 -8.30
CA HIS A 668 -5.40 26.52 -7.86
C HIS A 668 -5.33 25.24 -7.01
N ALA A 669 -6.37 24.93 -6.22
CA ALA A 669 -6.49 23.64 -5.56
C ALA A 669 -6.59 22.49 -6.59
N PHE A 670 -7.40 22.63 -7.65
CA PHE A 670 -7.43 21.67 -8.76
C PHE A 670 -6.07 21.52 -9.44
N MET A 671 -5.37 22.60 -9.80
CA MET A 671 -4.02 22.55 -10.37
C MET A 671 -3.07 21.72 -9.48
N LYS A 672 -3.05 22.00 -8.18
CA LYS A 672 -2.20 21.29 -7.21
C LYS A 672 -2.53 19.80 -7.11
N VAL A 673 -3.81 19.43 -7.15
CA VAL A 673 -4.22 18.01 -7.14
C VAL A 673 -3.87 17.32 -8.44
N PHE A 674 -4.11 17.92 -9.60
CA PHE A 674 -3.71 17.34 -10.89
C PHE A 674 -2.19 17.19 -11.01
N CYS A 675 -1.39 18.17 -10.56
CA CYS A 675 0.06 18.01 -10.45
C CYS A 675 0.45 16.85 -9.51
N SER A 676 -0.32 16.58 -8.45
CA SER A 676 -0.08 15.45 -7.55
C SER A 676 -0.45 14.09 -8.18
N CYS A 677 -1.48 14.04 -9.05
CA CYS A 677 -1.77 12.87 -9.88
C CYS A 677 -0.66 12.61 -10.90
N ARG A 678 -0.23 13.66 -11.61
CA ARG A 678 0.87 13.64 -12.58
C ARG A 678 2.19 13.18 -11.96
N THR A 679 2.46 13.43 -10.66
CA THR A 679 3.64 12.92 -9.95
C THR A 679 3.48 11.52 -9.35
N GLY A 680 2.29 11.13 -8.86
CA GLY A 680 1.97 9.72 -8.54
C GLY A 680 1.22 9.53 -7.24
N LEU A 681 -0.03 9.97 -7.21
CA LEU A 681 -0.83 10.07 -6.00
C LEU A 681 -1.09 8.68 -5.39
N THR A 682 -0.59 8.41 -4.17
CA THR A 682 -0.88 7.15 -3.48
C THR A 682 -2.35 7.05 -3.07
N LEU A 683 -2.84 5.85 -2.72
CA LEU A 683 -4.15 5.67 -2.09
C LEU A 683 -4.32 6.52 -0.82
N SER A 684 -3.22 6.71 -0.08
CA SER A 684 -3.22 7.49 1.16
C SER A 684 -3.26 9.00 0.92
N GLU A 685 -2.63 9.50 -0.14
CA GLU A 685 -2.61 10.93 -0.47
C GLU A 685 -3.87 11.37 -1.21
N ALA A 686 -4.54 10.47 -1.95
CA ALA A 686 -5.84 10.74 -2.55
C ALA A 686 -6.87 11.26 -1.53
N MET A 687 -6.88 10.69 -0.31
CA MET A 687 -7.71 11.19 0.80
C MET A 687 -7.32 12.60 1.26
N VAL A 688 -6.03 12.96 1.24
CA VAL A 688 -5.56 14.33 1.56
C VAL A 688 -6.06 15.31 0.50
N GLN A 689 -5.89 14.98 -0.78
CA GLN A 689 -6.26 15.85 -1.89
C GLN A 689 -7.79 16.03 -2.01
N LEU A 690 -8.58 14.97 -1.76
CA LEU A 690 -10.04 15.07 -1.66
C LEU A 690 -10.46 16.00 -0.51
N SER A 691 -9.78 15.96 0.64
CA SER A 691 -10.04 16.88 1.77
C SER A 691 -9.75 18.34 1.40
N VAL A 692 -8.62 18.58 0.70
CA VAL A 692 -8.24 19.91 0.21
C VAL A 692 -9.28 20.45 -0.79
N LEU A 693 -9.68 19.66 -1.79
CA LEU A 693 -10.69 20.07 -2.77
C LEU A 693 -12.06 20.30 -2.14
N PHE A 694 -12.51 19.39 -1.26
CA PHE A 694 -13.82 19.51 -0.61
C PHE A 694 -13.91 20.72 0.32
N THR A 695 -12.78 21.10 0.95
CA THR A 695 -12.64 22.32 1.75
C THR A 695 -12.57 23.58 0.89
N ALA A 696 -11.80 23.57 -0.19
CA ALA A 696 -11.71 24.69 -1.14
C ALA A 696 -13.05 24.96 -1.86
N ALA A 697 -13.84 23.90 -2.09
CA ALA A 697 -15.17 23.99 -2.67
C ALA A 697 -16.26 24.51 -1.69
N LYS A 698 -15.92 24.94 -0.47
CA LYS A 698 -16.88 25.52 0.49
C LYS A 698 -17.58 26.74 -0.14
N GLY A 699 -18.89 26.63 -0.33
CA GLY A 699 -19.71 27.65 -1.00
C GLY A 699 -19.93 27.43 -2.51
N PHE A 700 -19.42 26.34 -3.08
CA PHE A 700 -19.70 25.87 -4.43
C PHE A 700 -20.43 24.51 -4.35
N SER A 701 -21.73 24.54 -4.05
CA SER A 701 -22.54 23.34 -3.76
C SER A 701 -22.48 22.29 -4.87
N THR A 702 -22.57 22.70 -6.14
CA THR A 702 -22.47 21.82 -7.31
C THR A 702 -21.14 21.06 -7.38
N VAL A 703 -20.04 21.70 -6.96
CA VAL A 703 -18.69 21.09 -6.94
C VAL A 703 -18.55 20.16 -5.73
N GLN A 704 -19.10 20.51 -4.57
CA GLN A 704 -19.14 19.62 -3.41
C GLN A 704 -20.00 18.37 -3.68
N LEU A 705 -21.14 18.51 -4.36
CA LEU A 705 -21.95 17.39 -4.82
C LEU A 705 -21.19 16.51 -5.82
N ALA A 706 -20.52 17.11 -6.82
CA ALA A 706 -19.71 16.37 -7.77
C ALA A 706 -18.55 15.58 -7.10
N LEU A 707 -17.92 16.14 -6.06
CA LEU A 707 -16.90 15.44 -5.26
C LEU A 707 -17.50 14.29 -4.43
N GLU A 708 -18.68 14.47 -3.84
CA GLU A 708 -19.42 13.40 -3.16
C GLU A 708 -19.80 12.27 -4.14
N MET A 709 -20.20 12.59 -5.38
CA MET A 709 -20.51 11.58 -6.40
C MET A 709 -19.28 10.81 -6.91
N VAL A 710 -18.12 11.47 -7.02
CA VAL A 710 -16.84 10.81 -7.30
C VAL A 710 -16.49 9.84 -6.16
N TRP A 711 -16.57 10.30 -4.91
CA TRP A 711 -16.36 9.48 -3.72
C TRP A 711 -17.38 8.33 -3.61
N GLU A 712 -18.62 8.56 -4.05
CA GLU A 712 -19.66 7.61 -4.47
C GLU A 712 -19.09 6.32 -5.09
N GLN A 713 -18.30 6.48 -6.16
CA GLN A 713 -17.85 5.33 -6.96
C GLN A 713 -16.55 4.70 -6.44
N MET A 714 -15.77 5.42 -5.65
CA MET A 714 -14.49 4.95 -5.11
C MET A 714 -14.66 3.81 -4.08
N GLU A 715 -13.64 2.96 -3.95
CA GLU A 715 -13.60 1.86 -2.97
C GLU A 715 -13.26 2.39 -1.56
N GLN A 716 -14.15 3.23 -1.01
CA GLN A 716 -13.94 4.07 0.17
C GLN A 716 -13.21 3.39 1.35
N PRO A 717 -13.54 2.14 1.75
CA PRO A 717 -12.87 1.50 2.89
C PRO A 717 -11.39 1.22 2.63
N LEU A 718 -10.95 1.03 1.38
CA LEU A 718 -9.54 0.85 1.01
C LEU A 718 -8.77 2.17 1.12
N TYR A 719 -9.33 3.25 0.58
CA TYR A 719 -8.71 4.59 0.65
C TYR A 719 -8.58 5.08 2.10
N VAL A 720 -9.64 4.91 2.91
CA VAL A 720 -9.57 5.19 4.36
C VAL A 720 -8.56 4.28 5.05
N LEU A 721 -8.51 2.98 4.73
CA LEU A 721 -7.52 2.08 5.34
C LEU A 721 -6.07 2.49 4.98
N ALA A 722 -5.81 2.86 3.73
CA ALA A 722 -4.49 3.33 3.29
C ALA A 722 -4.08 4.64 3.96
N TYR A 723 -5.00 5.60 4.12
CA TYR A 723 -4.77 6.83 4.88
C TYR A 723 -4.43 6.53 6.35
N VAL A 724 -5.21 5.65 6.98
CA VAL A 724 -5.10 5.35 8.41
C VAL A 724 -3.88 4.48 8.74
N LEU A 725 -3.47 3.61 7.83
CA LEU A 725 -2.24 2.81 7.95
C LEU A 725 -0.98 3.51 7.40
N ASN A 726 -1.07 4.71 6.83
CA ASN A 726 0.11 5.53 6.55
C ASN A 726 0.66 6.14 7.87
N PRO A 727 1.93 5.87 8.26
CA PRO A 727 2.53 6.36 9.51
C PRO A 727 2.54 7.89 9.69
N ARG A 728 2.47 8.67 8.61
CA ARG A 728 2.50 10.14 8.64
C ARG A 728 1.11 10.76 8.79
N LEU A 729 0.03 10.03 8.48
CA LEU A 729 -1.34 10.54 8.35
C LEU A 729 -2.26 10.03 9.47
N ARG A 730 -2.43 8.71 9.59
CA ARG A 730 -2.94 8.02 10.81
C ARG A 730 -4.11 8.70 11.53
N LEU A 731 -5.30 8.74 10.91
CA LEU A 731 -6.54 9.31 11.48
C LEU A 731 -6.49 10.81 11.85
N ARG A 732 -5.43 11.56 11.48
CA ARG A 732 -5.48 13.03 11.54
C ARG A 732 -6.60 13.54 10.63
N ASP A 733 -7.17 14.68 11.01
CA ASP A 733 -8.12 15.49 10.22
C ASP A 733 -9.41 14.80 9.69
N ILE A 734 -9.64 13.55 10.11
CA ILE A 734 -10.81 12.73 9.78
C ILE A 734 -11.66 12.48 11.03
N ASN A 735 -12.98 12.43 10.84
CA ASN A 735 -13.97 12.21 11.90
C ASN A 735 -14.21 10.72 12.23
N SER A 736 -14.87 10.47 13.37
CA SER A 736 -15.33 9.14 13.79
C SER A 736 -16.65 8.78 13.11
N THR A 737 -16.60 7.91 12.11
CA THR A 737 -17.72 7.52 11.24
C THR A 737 -17.93 5.99 11.27
N ALA A 738 -18.78 5.42 10.40
CA ALA A 738 -18.96 3.97 10.34
C ALA A 738 -17.68 3.20 9.94
N ILE A 739 -16.92 3.75 8.99
CA ILE A 739 -15.71 3.13 8.42
C ILE A 739 -14.44 3.40 9.23
N THR A 740 -14.35 4.54 9.93
CA THR A 740 -13.17 4.88 10.77
C THR A 740 -13.23 4.33 12.19
N LYS A 741 -14.32 3.63 12.57
CA LYS A 741 -14.40 2.86 13.81
C LYS A 741 -13.28 1.81 13.86
N LEU A 742 -12.53 1.79 14.96
CA LEU A 742 -11.36 0.93 15.11
C LEU A 742 -11.64 -0.57 14.90
N SER A 743 -12.80 -1.08 15.34
CA SER A 743 -13.19 -2.46 15.04
C SER A 743 -13.37 -2.71 13.54
N THR A 744 -13.99 -1.77 12.83
CA THR A 744 -14.19 -1.84 11.37
C THR A 744 -12.84 -1.83 10.66
N LEU A 745 -11.94 -0.90 11.01
CA LEU A 745 -10.60 -0.80 10.42
C LEU A 745 -9.74 -2.05 10.65
N SER A 746 -9.74 -2.60 11.87
CA SER A 746 -9.02 -3.84 12.20
C SER A 746 -9.57 -5.08 11.49
N ASP A 747 -10.85 -5.07 11.13
CA ASP A 747 -11.53 -6.17 10.42
C ASP A 747 -11.31 -6.05 8.91
N LEU A 748 -11.52 -4.86 8.34
CA LEU A 748 -11.15 -4.51 6.96
C LEU A 748 -9.68 -4.81 6.68
N SER A 749 -8.78 -4.55 7.62
CA SER A 749 -7.36 -4.89 7.48
C SER A 749 -7.13 -6.39 7.23
N VAL A 750 -7.89 -7.26 7.91
CA VAL A 750 -7.80 -8.71 7.70
C VAL A 750 -8.42 -9.12 6.37
N SER A 751 -9.59 -8.57 6.02
CA SER A 751 -10.27 -8.89 4.75
C SER A 751 -9.46 -8.42 3.53
N TYR A 752 -8.92 -7.20 3.54
CA TYR A 752 -8.01 -6.73 2.47
C TYR A 752 -6.68 -7.48 2.45
N PHE A 753 -6.06 -7.80 3.60
CA PHE A 753 -4.85 -8.64 3.61
C PHE A 753 -5.11 -10.02 3.01
N MET A 754 -6.25 -10.63 3.32
CA MET A 754 -6.64 -11.92 2.73
C MET A 754 -6.93 -11.82 1.22
N SER A 755 -7.47 -10.70 0.74
CA SER A 755 -7.65 -10.44 -0.70
C SER A 755 -6.30 -10.25 -1.41
N ILE A 756 -5.45 -9.36 -0.87
CA ILE A 756 -4.18 -8.95 -1.46
C ILE A 756 -3.14 -10.09 -1.50
N PHE A 757 -3.02 -10.87 -0.42
CA PHE A 757 -2.02 -11.93 -0.29
C PHE A 757 -2.57 -13.36 -0.46
N GLY A 758 -3.88 -13.53 -0.70
CA GLY A 758 -4.55 -14.83 -0.82
C GLY A 758 -4.47 -15.72 0.45
N ARG A 759 -4.02 -15.17 1.59
CA ARG A 759 -3.62 -15.94 2.79
C ARG A 759 -4.04 -15.23 4.07
N LYS A 760 -4.37 -16.01 5.09
CA LYS A 760 -4.82 -15.49 6.39
C LYS A 760 -3.64 -15.02 7.26
N PRO A 761 -3.69 -13.80 7.85
CA PRO A 761 -2.66 -13.30 8.74
C PRO A 761 -2.75 -13.91 10.14
N ASN A 762 -1.62 -13.94 10.85
CA ASN A 762 -1.51 -14.45 12.22
C ASN A 762 -2.19 -13.55 13.26
N SER A 763 -1.71 -12.30 13.38
CA SER A 763 -2.07 -11.40 14.49
C SER A 763 -2.60 -10.04 14.05
N LEU A 764 -2.64 -9.75 12.75
CA LEU A 764 -2.92 -8.44 12.14
C LEU A 764 -4.05 -7.63 12.80
N ARG A 765 -5.20 -8.25 13.11
CA ARG A 765 -6.32 -7.56 13.77
C ARG A 765 -5.91 -6.90 15.10
N GLY A 766 -5.07 -7.58 15.88
CA GLY A 766 -4.50 -7.06 17.13
C GLY A 766 -3.36 -6.08 16.90
N GLU A 767 -2.53 -6.31 15.87
CA GLU A 767 -1.44 -5.41 15.46
C GLU A 767 -1.99 -4.04 15.05
N VAL A 768 -3.00 -4.00 14.18
CA VAL A 768 -3.71 -2.79 13.75
C VAL A 768 -4.43 -2.12 14.93
N THR A 769 -5.09 -2.90 15.79
CA THR A 769 -5.74 -2.35 17.00
C THR A 769 -4.74 -1.66 17.93
N ALA A 770 -3.54 -2.23 18.11
CA ALA A 770 -2.48 -1.64 18.92
C ALA A 770 -1.82 -0.42 18.22
N TYR A 771 -1.63 -0.49 16.91
CA TYR A 771 -1.11 0.60 16.09
C TYR A 771 -2.05 1.82 16.06
N LEU A 772 -3.37 1.64 16.09
CA LEU A 772 -4.32 2.77 16.07
C LEU A 772 -4.71 3.29 17.46
N HIS A 773 -4.39 2.57 18.53
CA HIS A 773 -4.48 3.07 19.91
C HIS A 773 -3.17 3.67 20.47
N GLU A 774 -2.10 3.70 19.67
CA GLU A 774 -0.72 3.97 20.14
C GLU A 774 -0.33 3.14 21.38
N SER A 775 -0.90 1.93 21.54
CA SER A 775 -0.86 1.17 22.80
C SER A 775 0.49 0.53 23.13
N GLN A 776 1.52 0.84 22.35
CA GLN A 776 2.90 0.45 22.54
C GLN A 776 3.82 1.58 22.06
N ARG A 777 4.97 1.76 22.72
CA ARG A 777 5.97 2.78 22.33
C ARG A 777 6.45 2.64 20.87
N VAL A 778 6.48 1.43 20.31
CA VAL A 778 6.86 1.21 18.90
C VAL A 778 5.85 1.79 17.89
N PHE A 779 4.68 2.18 18.38
CA PHE A 779 3.61 2.81 17.63
C PHE A 779 3.38 4.27 18.05
N THR A 780 4.06 4.84 19.06
CA THR A 780 3.76 6.23 19.43
C THR A 780 4.19 7.20 18.33
N THR A 781 3.47 8.30 18.14
CA THR A 781 3.78 9.31 17.11
C THR A 781 5.25 9.77 17.18
N ASP A 782 5.78 10.00 18.39
CA ASP A 782 7.19 10.39 18.60
C ASP A 782 8.21 9.33 18.12
N PHE A 783 7.85 8.05 18.24
CA PHE A 783 8.73 6.95 17.82
C PHE A 783 8.72 6.77 16.30
N ILE A 784 7.56 6.97 15.67
CA ILE A 784 7.43 7.01 14.20
C ILE A 784 8.27 8.18 13.65
N ALA A 785 8.29 9.33 14.34
CA ALA A 785 9.10 10.48 13.97
C ALA A 785 10.63 10.27 14.08
N GLU A 786 11.12 9.18 14.71
CA GLU A 786 12.55 8.80 14.62
C GLU A 786 12.94 8.30 13.20
N PHE A 787 11.97 7.98 12.33
CA PHE A 787 12.18 7.42 11.00
C PHE A 787 11.86 8.45 9.90
N PRO A 788 12.88 9.06 9.23
CA PRO A 788 12.63 10.03 8.17
C PRO A 788 12.04 9.40 6.91
N VAL A 789 12.45 8.16 6.59
CA VAL A 789 11.94 7.36 5.47
C VAL A 789 10.95 6.32 6.00
N VAL A 790 9.79 6.21 5.34
CA VAL A 790 8.69 5.34 5.81
C VAL A 790 9.01 3.85 5.62
N ASP A 791 9.77 3.49 4.58
CA ASP A 791 10.28 2.13 4.39
C ASP A 791 11.16 1.65 5.57
N ASP A 792 11.96 2.52 6.17
CA ASP A 792 12.79 2.17 7.34
C ASP A 792 11.92 1.74 8.52
N TYR A 793 10.76 2.40 8.71
CA TYR A 793 9.78 2.03 9.72
C TYR A 793 9.10 0.69 9.39
N PHE A 794 8.78 0.42 8.12
CA PHE A 794 8.26 -0.89 7.69
C PHE A 794 9.29 -2.01 7.91
N CYS A 795 10.56 -1.79 7.56
CA CYS A 795 11.68 -2.70 7.80
C CYS A 795 12.01 -2.88 9.30
N TYR A 796 11.70 -1.89 10.14
CA TYR A 796 11.73 -2.03 11.59
C TYR A 796 10.54 -2.85 12.13
N LEU A 797 9.35 -2.65 11.57
CA LEU A 797 8.15 -3.39 11.97
C LEU A 797 8.20 -4.87 11.54
N SER A 798 8.85 -5.22 10.41
CA SER A 798 8.89 -6.60 9.91
C SER A 798 9.45 -7.62 10.91
N ASP A 799 10.36 -7.21 11.79
CA ASP A 799 10.97 -8.08 12.82
C ASP A 799 9.95 -8.59 13.88
N ASN A 800 8.83 -7.88 14.11
CA ASN A 800 7.90 -8.12 15.24
C ASN A 800 6.41 -8.02 14.88
N TYR A 801 6.09 -7.32 13.79
CA TYR A 801 4.76 -7.00 13.29
C TYR A 801 4.70 -7.28 11.78
N PRO A 802 4.96 -8.54 11.36
CA PRO A 802 5.19 -8.88 9.96
C PRO A 802 3.94 -8.68 9.11
N SER A 803 2.76 -9.05 9.63
CA SER A 803 1.47 -8.88 8.94
C SER A 803 1.18 -7.40 8.69
N LEU A 804 1.32 -6.56 9.73
CA LEU A 804 1.10 -5.12 9.67
C LEU A 804 2.11 -4.45 8.72
N SER A 805 3.40 -4.76 8.84
CA SER A 805 4.46 -4.24 7.96
C SER A 805 4.17 -4.54 6.48
N MET A 806 3.80 -5.78 6.16
CA MET A 806 3.43 -6.18 4.80
C MET A 806 2.22 -5.41 4.27
N LEU A 807 1.17 -5.22 5.07
CA LEU A 807 -0.03 -4.47 4.65
C LEU A 807 0.27 -2.98 4.43
N MET A 808 0.93 -2.33 5.39
CA MET A 808 1.27 -0.91 5.32
C MET A 808 2.13 -0.60 4.10
N LYS A 809 3.15 -1.44 3.85
CA LYS A 809 4.06 -1.31 2.71
C LYS A 809 3.34 -1.40 1.37
N VAL A 810 2.41 -2.34 1.21
CA VAL A 810 1.63 -2.49 -0.02
C VAL A 810 0.66 -1.31 -0.22
N LEU A 811 -0.11 -0.94 0.81
CA LEU A 811 -1.06 0.17 0.72
C LEU A 811 -0.39 1.53 0.46
N CYS A 812 0.83 1.74 0.97
CA CYS A 812 1.61 2.95 0.69
C CYS A 812 2.34 2.91 -0.66
N SER A 813 2.46 1.73 -1.30
CA SER A 813 3.04 1.60 -2.65
C SER A 813 2.02 1.68 -3.78
N PHE A 814 0.72 1.62 -3.45
CA PHE A 814 -0.37 1.63 -4.42
C PHE A 814 -0.77 3.07 -4.82
N SER A 815 -0.91 3.32 -6.14
CA SER A 815 -1.27 4.62 -6.70
C SER A 815 -2.70 4.64 -7.24
N SER A 816 -3.37 5.77 -7.00
CA SER A 816 -4.75 6.05 -7.43
C SER A 816 -4.85 6.60 -8.86
N SER A 817 -3.72 7.09 -9.39
CA SER A 817 -3.60 7.80 -10.66
C SER A 817 -2.92 6.94 -11.71
N SER A 818 -3.39 6.96 -12.96
CA SER A 818 -2.80 6.16 -14.04
C SER A 818 -1.40 6.64 -14.42
N ILE A 819 -0.40 5.82 -14.10
CA ILE A 819 1.01 6.08 -14.46
C ILE A 819 1.24 5.86 -15.97
N ALA A 820 0.41 5.05 -16.63
CA ALA A 820 0.49 4.79 -18.07
C ALA A 820 0.34 6.07 -18.93
N SER A 821 -0.33 7.10 -18.40
CA SER A 821 -0.49 8.41 -19.04
C SER A 821 0.84 9.14 -19.27
N ARG A 822 1.85 8.91 -18.41
CA ARG A 822 3.16 9.59 -18.50
C ARG A 822 3.98 9.14 -19.69
N THR A 823 3.83 7.88 -20.08
CA THR A 823 4.55 7.27 -21.21
C THR A 823 3.95 7.68 -22.55
N ILE A 824 2.82 8.40 -22.59
CA ILE A 824 2.09 8.70 -23.84
C ILE A 824 1.90 10.21 -24.07
N HIS A 825 1.68 11.01 -23.02
CA HIS A 825 1.39 12.44 -23.18
C HIS A 825 2.60 13.35 -23.47
N SER A 826 3.82 12.81 -23.58
CA SER A 826 4.98 13.57 -24.11
C SER A 826 4.95 13.75 -25.63
N THR A 827 4.28 12.86 -26.37
CA THR A 827 4.45 12.67 -27.82
C THR A 827 3.21 13.02 -28.67
N LEU A 828 2.16 13.59 -28.08
CA LEU A 828 0.89 13.92 -28.76
C LEU A 828 0.53 15.41 -28.79
N GLN A 829 1.51 16.32 -28.66
CA GLN A 829 1.31 17.71 -29.10
C GLN A 829 1.38 17.76 -30.63
N ASN A 830 0.21 17.90 -31.27
CA ASN A 830 0.07 17.85 -32.72
C ASN A 830 0.86 18.95 -33.45
N GLY A 831 1.99 18.57 -34.04
CA GLY A 831 2.72 19.38 -35.01
C GLY A 831 3.74 18.52 -35.77
N PRO A 832 3.88 18.66 -37.10
CA PRO A 832 4.91 17.98 -37.88
C PRO A 832 6.26 18.69 -37.70
N VAL A 833 6.76 18.72 -36.45
CA VAL A 833 8.11 19.16 -36.13
C VAL A 833 9.07 18.05 -36.57
N SER A 834 10.19 18.42 -37.19
CA SER A 834 11.26 17.49 -37.56
C SER A 834 12.00 17.01 -36.32
N GLY A 835 11.37 16.10 -35.57
CA GLY A 835 11.93 15.52 -34.34
C GLY A 835 13.28 14.85 -34.58
N MET A 836 14.21 15.07 -33.65
CA MET A 836 15.55 14.48 -33.64
C MET A 836 15.54 12.94 -33.49
N TYR A 837 14.39 12.40 -33.09
CA TYR A 837 14.11 10.99 -32.88
C TYR A 837 12.74 10.65 -33.48
N THR A 838 12.55 9.39 -33.87
CA THR A 838 11.22 8.84 -34.14
C THR A 838 10.41 8.69 -32.85
N ASN A 839 9.09 8.55 -32.97
CA ASN A 839 8.20 8.40 -31.81
C ASN A 839 8.57 7.19 -30.93
N ASP A 840 8.95 6.05 -31.52
CA ASP A 840 9.35 4.85 -30.77
C ASP A 840 10.70 5.03 -30.04
N GLU A 841 11.68 5.66 -30.69
CA GLU A 841 12.94 6.04 -30.04
C GLU A 841 12.68 7.01 -28.87
N GLN A 842 11.85 8.04 -29.07
CA GLN A 842 11.50 9.00 -28.02
C GLN A 842 10.80 8.34 -26.82
N LEU A 843 9.90 7.38 -27.07
CA LEU A 843 9.23 6.60 -26.00
C LEU A 843 10.22 5.77 -25.19
N LYS A 844 11.18 5.12 -25.86
CA LYS A 844 12.26 4.33 -25.23
C LYS A 844 13.21 5.22 -24.42
N LEU A 845 13.57 6.40 -24.95
CA LEU A 845 14.40 7.41 -24.29
C LEU A 845 13.70 8.02 -23.07
N ASP A 846 12.40 8.34 -23.17
CA ASP A 846 11.57 8.87 -22.08
C ASP A 846 11.48 7.87 -20.92
N TYR A 847 11.27 6.59 -21.23
CA TYR A 847 11.28 5.53 -20.23
C TYR A 847 12.64 5.38 -19.55
N LEU A 848 13.74 5.36 -20.31
CA LEU A 848 15.10 5.28 -19.74
C LEU A 848 15.44 6.51 -18.88
N ARG A 849 15.03 7.72 -19.30
CA ARG A 849 15.19 8.98 -18.58
C ARG A 849 14.55 8.94 -17.19
N ASP A 850 13.29 8.52 -17.11
CA ASP A 850 12.55 8.30 -15.86
C ASP A 850 13.23 7.23 -14.98
N ARG A 851 13.51 6.05 -15.55
CA ARG A 851 14.13 4.92 -14.80
C ARG A 851 15.55 5.21 -14.29
N TRP A 852 16.29 6.13 -14.91
CA TRP A 852 17.63 6.54 -14.50
C TRP A 852 17.66 7.80 -13.61
N GLY A 853 16.50 8.40 -13.33
CA GLY A 853 16.37 9.60 -12.49
C GLY A 853 17.04 10.84 -13.10
N ILE A 854 17.13 10.91 -14.43
CA ILE A 854 17.73 12.03 -15.14
C ILE A 854 16.70 13.17 -15.17
N VAL A 855 16.91 14.19 -14.34
CA VAL A 855 16.11 15.41 -14.34
C VAL A 855 16.29 16.09 -15.70
N PRO A 856 15.21 16.46 -16.41
CA PRO A 856 15.33 17.24 -17.63
C PRO A 856 16.07 18.54 -17.35
N THR A 857 17.23 18.72 -17.99
CA THR A 857 17.82 20.05 -18.17
C THR A 857 16.80 20.89 -18.94
N ALA A 858 16.52 22.12 -18.47
CA ALA A 858 15.54 22.98 -19.11
C ALA A 858 16.02 23.28 -20.54
N SER A 859 15.35 22.70 -21.54
CA SER A 859 15.87 22.66 -22.90
C SER A 859 16.04 24.08 -23.47
N LEU A 860 17.27 24.39 -23.91
CA LEU A 860 17.61 25.60 -24.65
C LEU A 860 17.28 25.47 -26.16
N GLU A 861 16.29 24.64 -26.50
CA GLU A 861 15.74 24.65 -27.86
C GLU A 861 14.99 25.97 -28.13
N PRO A 862 15.28 26.64 -29.25
CA PRO A 862 14.45 27.73 -29.74
C PRO A 862 13.15 27.14 -30.29
N LYS A 863 12.18 26.89 -29.39
CA LYS A 863 10.84 26.32 -29.70
C LYS A 863 10.37 26.83 -31.04
N SER A 864 10.21 25.91 -32.00
CA SER A 864 9.84 26.24 -33.37
C SER A 864 8.61 27.14 -33.36
N ARG A 865 8.65 28.26 -34.10
CA ARG A 865 7.47 29.11 -34.28
C ARG A 865 6.35 28.23 -34.84
N VAL A 866 5.39 27.87 -33.99
CA VAL A 866 4.09 27.35 -34.44
C VAL A 866 3.59 28.35 -35.46
N ALA A 867 3.29 27.87 -36.67
CA ALA A 867 2.81 28.74 -37.73
C ALA A 867 1.56 29.46 -37.22
N VAL A 868 1.69 30.78 -36.99
CA VAL A 868 0.60 31.61 -36.51
C VAL A 868 -0.42 31.65 -37.64
N ARG A 869 -1.43 30.78 -37.55
CA ARG A 869 -2.51 30.64 -38.51
C ARG A 869 -3.50 31.79 -38.32
N ASP A 870 -3.04 32.98 -38.72
CA ASP A 870 -3.79 34.21 -38.90
C ASP A 870 -4.68 34.64 -37.72
N SER A 871 -4.18 34.50 -36.48
CA SER A 871 -4.74 35.20 -35.31
C SER A 871 -4.48 36.72 -35.31
N HIS A 872 -4.23 37.31 -36.49
CA HIS A 872 -4.28 38.74 -36.75
C HIS A 872 -5.72 39.26 -36.97
N SER A 873 -6.74 38.41 -36.85
CA SER A 873 -8.12 38.81 -36.57
C SER A 873 -8.25 39.38 -35.14
N GLY A 874 -7.63 40.54 -34.89
CA GLY A 874 -7.80 41.28 -33.65
C GLY A 874 -9.26 41.67 -33.41
N ALA A 875 -9.64 41.79 -32.15
CA ALA A 875 -10.99 42.20 -31.72
C ALA A 875 -12.18 41.33 -32.20
N ALA A 876 -11.95 40.05 -32.51
CA ALA A 876 -13.00 39.06 -32.28
C ALA A 876 -13.32 39.09 -30.77
N ILE A 877 -14.53 39.52 -30.41
CA ILE A 877 -14.93 39.70 -29.01
C ILE A 877 -14.91 38.34 -28.33
N LEU A 878 -13.94 38.14 -27.44
CA LEU A 878 -13.92 36.98 -26.55
C LEU A 878 -15.16 37.08 -25.66
N ASN A 879 -16.12 36.18 -25.86
CA ASN A 879 -17.21 35.99 -24.91
C ASN A 879 -16.76 34.94 -23.88
N ALA A 880 -17.07 35.16 -22.60
CA ALA A 880 -16.85 34.19 -21.53
C ALA A 880 -17.47 32.83 -21.85
N ASP A 881 -18.68 32.82 -22.45
CA ASP A 881 -19.35 31.58 -22.87
C ASP A 881 -18.48 30.76 -23.82
N VAL A 882 -17.98 31.40 -24.89
CA VAL A 882 -17.15 30.76 -25.92
C VAL A 882 -15.82 30.28 -25.35
N VAL A 883 -15.18 31.08 -24.50
CA VAL A 883 -13.89 30.72 -23.86
C VAL A 883 -14.06 29.52 -22.92
N VAL A 884 -15.08 29.55 -22.06
CA VAL A 884 -15.33 28.50 -21.07
C VAL A 884 -15.81 27.21 -21.73
N ASP A 885 -16.65 27.28 -22.77
CA ASP A 885 -17.09 26.09 -23.50
C ASP A 885 -15.97 25.49 -24.37
N GLU A 886 -15.01 26.29 -24.85
CA GLU A 886 -13.82 25.74 -25.51
C GLU A 886 -12.93 25.00 -24.51
N TRP A 887 -12.77 25.51 -23.27
CA TRP A 887 -12.07 24.76 -22.22
C TRP A 887 -12.79 23.44 -21.88
N LYS A 888 -14.12 23.42 -21.81
CA LYS A 888 -14.91 22.19 -21.61
C LYS A 888 -14.66 21.19 -22.75
N LYS A 889 -14.81 21.60 -24.01
CA LYS A 889 -14.55 20.74 -25.19
C LYS A 889 -13.13 20.19 -25.21
N VAL A 890 -12.12 20.99 -24.85
CA VAL A 890 -10.72 20.53 -24.76
C VAL A 890 -10.54 19.49 -23.65
N LEU A 891 -11.17 19.68 -22.49
CA LEU A 891 -11.17 18.69 -21.41
C LEU A 891 -11.93 17.41 -21.80
N GLU A 892 -13.11 17.52 -22.38
CA GLU A 892 -13.95 16.40 -22.82
C GLU A 892 -13.30 15.61 -23.97
N SER A 893 -12.65 16.29 -24.92
CA SER A 893 -11.85 15.67 -25.97
C SER A 893 -10.64 14.91 -25.40
N LYS A 894 -9.95 15.50 -24.41
CA LYS A 894 -8.85 14.84 -23.69
C LYS A 894 -9.32 13.60 -22.92
N LEU A 895 -10.47 13.68 -22.25
CA LEU A 895 -11.12 12.56 -21.57
C LEU A 895 -11.52 11.44 -22.54
N HIS A 896 -12.15 11.78 -23.66
CA HIS A 896 -12.54 10.84 -24.70
C HIS A 896 -11.32 10.14 -25.32
N GLY A 897 -10.22 10.87 -25.57
CA GLY A 897 -8.95 10.31 -26.02
C GLY A 897 -8.28 9.34 -25.04
N GLN A 898 -8.59 9.46 -23.73
CA GLN A 898 -8.19 8.52 -22.68
C GLN A 898 -9.22 7.38 -22.44
N GLY A 899 -10.31 7.38 -23.21
CA GLY A 899 -11.45 6.47 -23.06
C GLY A 899 -12.21 6.66 -21.75
N VAL A 900 -12.32 7.88 -21.24
CA VAL A 900 -13.14 8.24 -20.08
C VAL A 900 -14.51 8.71 -20.57
N ASP A 901 -15.58 8.27 -19.90
CA ASP A 901 -16.95 8.72 -20.11
C ASP A 901 -17.59 9.01 -18.76
N LEU A 902 -18.03 10.26 -18.59
CA LEU A 902 -18.60 10.78 -17.35
C LEU A 902 -20.14 10.76 -17.36
N SER A 903 -20.78 10.23 -18.42
CA SER A 903 -22.24 10.10 -18.55
C SER A 903 -22.90 9.53 -17.29
N LEU A 904 -22.38 8.42 -16.76
CA LEU A 904 -22.87 7.76 -15.55
C LEU A 904 -22.79 8.63 -14.28
N LEU A 905 -21.93 9.66 -14.24
CA LEU A 905 -21.91 10.64 -13.15
C LEU A 905 -22.89 11.79 -13.40
N VAL A 906 -23.10 12.19 -14.67
CA VAL A 906 -24.12 13.17 -15.05
C VAL A 906 -25.52 12.63 -14.74
N ASP A 907 -25.85 11.43 -15.21
CA ASP A 907 -27.14 10.76 -14.97
C ASP A 907 -27.45 10.65 -13.48
N LYS A 908 -26.45 10.27 -12.67
CA LYS A 908 -26.60 10.18 -11.21
C LYS A 908 -26.78 11.54 -10.53
N VAL A 909 -26.11 12.61 -10.97
CA VAL A 909 -26.33 13.95 -10.41
C VAL A 909 -27.74 14.44 -10.74
N ASN A 910 -28.16 14.31 -12.00
CA ASN A 910 -29.47 14.78 -12.45
C ASN A 910 -30.61 14.01 -11.74
N GLY A 911 -30.48 12.69 -11.61
CA GLY A 911 -31.46 11.85 -10.92
C GLY A 911 -31.57 12.04 -9.40
N VAL A 912 -30.72 12.86 -8.79
CA VAL A 912 -30.87 13.27 -7.38
C VAL A 912 -31.89 14.41 -7.25
N ASP A 913 -31.87 15.40 -8.15
CA ASP A 913 -32.78 16.57 -8.07
C ASP A 913 -34.26 16.20 -8.30
N ASP A 914 -34.54 15.20 -9.15
CA ASP A 914 -35.91 14.71 -9.36
C ASP A 914 -36.47 13.90 -8.17
N SER A 915 -35.60 13.39 -7.29
CA SER A 915 -36.02 12.49 -6.20
C SER A 915 -36.79 13.17 -5.06
N ASP A 916 -36.75 14.50 -4.98
CA ASP A 916 -37.44 15.32 -3.97
C ASP A 916 -38.81 15.87 -4.47
N ARG A 917 -39.32 15.41 -5.62
CA ARG A 917 -40.60 15.86 -6.22
C ARG A 917 -41.64 14.75 -6.36
N THR A 918 -42.19 14.30 -5.24
CA THR A 918 -43.43 13.47 -5.24
C THR A 918 -44.67 14.32 -5.55
N VAL A 919 -45.16 14.28 -6.79
CA VAL A 919 -46.49 14.78 -7.18
C VAL A 919 -47.15 13.79 -8.17
N ASP A 920 -48.36 13.35 -7.86
CA ASP A 920 -49.21 12.57 -8.78
C ASP A 920 -49.67 13.41 -9.98
N VAL A 921 -49.38 12.97 -11.21
CA VAL A 921 -50.16 13.34 -12.41
C VAL A 921 -50.35 12.11 -13.31
N THR A 922 -51.54 11.99 -13.89
CA THR A 922 -52.00 10.91 -14.77
C THR A 922 -51.40 10.91 -16.18
N ARG A 923 -51.61 9.79 -16.90
CA ARG A 923 -51.31 9.60 -18.34
C ARG A 923 -51.86 10.69 -19.27
N HIS A 924 -51.26 10.74 -20.48
CA HIS A 924 -51.43 11.67 -21.63
C HIS A 924 -50.44 12.86 -21.59
N GLY A 925 -49.81 13.26 -22.70
CA GLY A 925 -49.83 12.71 -24.06
C GLY A 925 -48.80 13.41 -24.97
N ASP A 926 -48.61 12.89 -26.19
CA ASP A 926 -47.51 13.20 -27.13
C ASP A 926 -47.15 14.69 -27.33
N SER A 927 -45.85 14.99 -27.37
CA SER A 927 -45.28 16.12 -28.14
C SER A 927 -43.80 15.88 -28.46
N ASP A 928 -43.42 16.02 -29.73
CA ASP A 928 -42.04 15.88 -30.20
C ASP A 928 -41.20 17.13 -29.91
N THR A 929 -40.03 16.96 -29.29
CA THR A 929 -38.86 17.84 -29.47
C THR A 929 -37.58 17.02 -29.45
N THR A 930 -37.03 16.73 -30.64
CA THR A 930 -35.75 16.03 -30.80
C THR A 930 -34.59 17.03 -30.83
N GLU A 931 -33.80 17.11 -29.75
CA GLU A 931 -32.44 17.64 -29.79
C GLU A 931 -31.43 16.48 -29.62
N GLU A 932 -30.58 16.28 -30.62
CA GLU A 932 -29.65 15.14 -30.69
C GLU A 932 -28.39 15.36 -29.83
N VAL A 933 -28.45 15.00 -28.54
CA VAL A 933 -27.24 14.83 -27.74
C VAL A 933 -26.50 13.58 -28.22
N ASN A 934 -25.38 13.77 -28.91
CA ASN A 934 -24.56 12.73 -29.53
C ASN A 934 -23.76 11.88 -28.50
N GLY A 935 -24.46 11.19 -27.61
CA GLY A 935 -23.95 10.05 -26.87
C GLY A 935 -24.35 8.75 -27.56
N LEU A 936 -23.38 7.94 -28.00
CA LEU A 936 -23.63 6.62 -28.59
C LEU A 936 -24.18 5.63 -27.54
N ARG A 937 -25.49 5.70 -27.31
CA ARG A 937 -26.24 4.77 -26.46
C ARG A 937 -26.14 3.38 -27.08
N LEU A 938 -25.31 2.52 -26.49
CA LEU A 938 -25.01 1.19 -27.01
C LEU A 938 -26.30 0.37 -27.21
N PRO A 939 -26.41 -0.44 -28.28
CA PRO A 939 -27.61 -1.24 -28.52
C PRO A 939 -27.97 -2.14 -27.33
N LEU A 940 -29.21 -2.03 -26.85
CA LEU A 940 -29.74 -2.97 -25.85
C LEU A 940 -29.98 -4.33 -26.50
N MET A 941 -28.99 -5.22 -26.41
CA MET A 941 -29.21 -6.65 -26.61
C MET A 941 -29.93 -7.22 -25.39
N GLU A 942 -31.26 -7.28 -25.46
CA GLU A 942 -32.16 -7.67 -24.36
C GLU A 942 -31.77 -9.02 -23.71
N LEU A 943 -31.28 -9.96 -24.53
CA LEU A 943 -30.84 -11.31 -24.13
C LEU A 943 -29.61 -11.36 -23.22
N ASP A 944 -28.80 -10.31 -23.15
CA ASP A 944 -27.50 -10.33 -22.44
C ASP A 944 -27.63 -9.91 -20.95
N ASN A 945 -28.77 -9.30 -20.59
CA ASN A 945 -29.06 -8.82 -19.24
C ASN A 945 -29.47 -9.94 -18.26
N GLU A 946 -30.08 -11.02 -18.73
CA GLU A 946 -30.48 -12.16 -17.88
C GLU A 946 -29.29 -12.96 -17.30
N LEU A 947 -28.08 -12.79 -17.87
CA LEU A 947 -26.89 -13.58 -17.49
C LEU A 947 -25.69 -12.77 -16.97
N THR A 948 -25.67 -11.42 -17.10
CA THR A 948 -24.47 -10.62 -16.79
C THR A 948 -24.64 -9.52 -15.73
N PHE A 949 -25.78 -9.44 -15.04
CA PHE A 949 -25.93 -8.60 -13.83
C PHE A 949 -26.09 -9.41 -12.53
N PRO A 950 -25.02 -10.08 -12.04
CA PRO A 950 -24.86 -10.24 -10.61
C PRO A 950 -24.57 -8.86 -10.01
N SER A 951 -25.60 -8.14 -9.57
CA SER A 951 -25.50 -7.02 -8.61
C SER A 951 -25.09 -7.51 -7.20
N VAL A 952 -24.26 -8.56 -7.16
CA VAL A 952 -23.67 -9.15 -5.96
C VAL A 952 -22.67 -8.14 -5.43
N SER A 953 -23.06 -7.45 -4.36
CA SER A 953 -22.15 -6.64 -3.56
C SER A 953 -21.01 -7.53 -3.06
N VAL A 954 -19.82 -7.34 -3.63
CA VAL A 954 -18.60 -8.08 -3.26
C VAL A 954 -18.26 -7.74 -1.81
N HIS A 955 -18.65 -8.66 -0.92
CA HIS A 955 -18.62 -8.54 0.54
C HIS A 955 -19.36 -7.30 1.09
N THR A 956 -20.38 -7.56 1.91
CA THR A 956 -21.07 -6.52 2.72
C THR A 956 -20.13 -5.77 3.68
N GLU A 957 -18.91 -6.26 3.87
CA GLU A 957 -17.83 -5.60 4.60
C GLU A 957 -17.25 -4.40 3.82
N PHE A 958 -17.07 -4.54 2.50
CA PHE A 958 -16.50 -3.50 1.63
C PHE A 958 -17.54 -2.52 1.08
N SER A 959 -18.83 -2.87 1.10
CA SER A 959 -19.92 -2.00 0.63
C SER A 959 -20.28 -0.84 1.59
N THR A 960 -19.50 -0.59 2.65
CA THR A 960 -19.78 0.50 3.60
C THR A 960 -19.35 1.84 3.01
N LYS A 961 -20.30 2.75 2.81
CA LYS A 961 -20.09 4.11 2.30
C LYS A 961 -20.35 5.17 3.39
N VAL A 962 -19.65 6.30 3.32
CA VAL A 962 -19.80 7.47 4.22
C VAL A 962 -19.53 8.75 3.41
N PRO A 963 -20.38 9.80 3.48
CA PRO A 963 -20.15 11.08 2.79
C PRO A 963 -18.84 11.80 3.20
N LEU A 964 -18.22 12.53 2.27
CA LEU A 964 -17.07 13.42 2.53
C LEU A 964 -17.39 14.46 3.60
N LYS A 965 -18.61 15.03 3.59
CA LYS A 965 -19.09 15.99 4.60
C LYS A 965 -19.14 15.43 6.03
N GLU A 966 -19.31 14.11 6.18
CA GLU A 966 -19.24 13.44 7.49
C GLU A 966 -17.82 13.05 7.85
N LEU A 967 -17.00 12.72 6.85
CA LEU A 967 -15.66 12.18 7.01
C LEU A 967 -14.62 13.27 7.36
N PHE A 968 -14.73 14.47 6.77
CA PHE A 968 -13.82 15.59 7.03
C PHE A 968 -14.42 16.63 7.98
N LYS A 969 -13.55 17.37 8.67
CA LYS A 969 -13.96 18.49 9.51
C LYS A 969 -14.26 19.72 8.65
N THR A 970 -15.49 19.83 8.15
CA THR A 970 -15.99 21.10 7.61
C THR A 970 -15.93 22.16 8.71
N GLY A 971 -15.07 23.17 8.56
CA GLY A 971 -14.88 24.22 9.57
C GLY A 971 -16.17 25.04 9.78
N CYS A 972 -16.87 24.72 10.86
CA CYS A 972 -17.91 25.55 11.48
C CYS A 972 -17.29 26.25 12.69
N SER A 973 -16.74 27.43 12.42
CA SER A 973 -16.28 28.46 13.36
C SER A 973 -16.62 29.81 12.74
#